data_AF-A0A2E5PSV3-F1
#
_entry.id   AF-A0A2E5PSV3-F1
#
_cell.length_a   1.000
_cell.length_b   1.000
_cell.length_c   1.000
_cell.angle_alpha   90.00
_cell.angle_beta   90.00
_cell.angle_gamma   90.00
#
_symmetry.space_group_name_H-M   'P 1'
#
loop_
_entity.id
_entity.type
_entity.pdbx_description
1 polymer ?
#
loop_
_entity_poly.entity_id
_entity_poly.type
_entity_poly.pdbx_seq_one_letter_code
_entity_poly.pdbx_strand_id
1 'polypeptide(L)'
;YEVFQKNALYGIEGVERFVPKSICEGEEGMHAYLKEEYPDRVQHFQKAEYKPIKALTTIGSLGGIGHKPDSDMDAQVIINTNPEYRYCWSDADFFLALLCRIIERFYDHYFLRGMDPKSRVELRKTASSVLLEEFQDGVSPEEGKVVEFIFTSRYRKEKQRLILEHLQSQEAEKQTEAFMPIILESLKEFPDCEMLIEPLRQFFGFLQKTPADELRTKGFSYSVQQFSQDKLMGWLTQYFRTTFLGVEGARQILWRYAIQNNLSPEKVPEDKQKACFLENISSNNQLNQLLLEFLDFLMDQLSHSGRGKVPEMVQMLQQKFGANGLDFPEDLTTRLQEKLDAQYRLHMVALIEARSDFEAMGFEAELEFPLHLKIQQSEAYLTQKYPSTEIHFFTNILRKQRAGHHTPYLVSPEGSMAYSLMLNDFLLNPAVMMCGVPPMPFDLPKDFKVISSIGVFPDADWTLNQSIEIIEAPPKPETEGESSEEEESPPEPAASGADVEKESFVLGHLPNWGEIHIPRKKFLEHSVPIFLRESEKVSHRNLPKALLNCWWLEMIVCIDKEEDLPTSLTRLLWNPDQRYFLSDEINGPLIDAIIKLETDYPGLPLDPWWLKFTEMLARFESYEQDEDEKDFSLGTLSVTQKQIIFCFAQHLRISDIINYGDQGKAKWLDDDATWRSRAMVDYYNVFFSDPEERAEVVRFSQGRDDAGNRVEKVLKLLFLESMKRVESKLCTIGLDHAVENISNHLVRISAESLDLENARKYLHPLLAVVNQRVAIEDKKVLIKVKKKMPMNALEKMQAKNIYDDHKKLKSVQGNIVEYFGQFKMKIEEGWVRKAIEESKVAIAGDSLENVIFKYHFDRNFERKPFQIPLPISKSLSIPRNRIKVDFNQKTGKWLFSSMLTKQEAGGGGDSVLPMFEAPLVDGLSRCVSSGYVGFGGKYLSTFEKHPAQARSEVATNPVTGQDLFNLAQEIKSTFPSMHASSQEVLENIHYVREVFMICHVNRYNVISLVIRDNMGEQFAINFDIKSIPVKKVPPKLRIGGDEQFPEFLLRFNSQQCRVLFLRHLAALKIPILSSNRPKLSIWINAGKYDLPIAQKFLQRYINGIAKTLWPQDSIGTREQLKPTALDKTFDEMGQEALN
;
A
#
# COMPACT_ATOMS: atom_id res chain seq x y z
N TYR A 1 -14.18 -11.70 30.98
CA TYR A 1 -15.06 -11.19 29.92
C TYR A 1 -15.13 -12.22 28.78
N GLU A 2 -16.31 -12.57 28.29
CA GLU A 2 -16.45 -13.37 27.06
C GLU A 2 -16.57 -12.40 25.88
N VAL A 3 -15.46 -12.15 25.18
CA VAL A 3 -15.38 -11.08 24.16
C VAL A 3 -15.29 -11.63 22.73
N PHE A 4 -14.82 -12.87 22.57
CA PHE A 4 -14.64 -13.46 21.25
C PHE A 4 -15.81 -14.38 20.89
N GLN A 5 -16.33 -14.23 19.66
CA GLN A 5 -17.28 -15.21 19.12
C GLN A 5 -16.60 -16.58 18.98
N LYS A 6 -17.41 -17.65 19.05
CA LYS A 6 -16.94 -19.03 18.87
C LYS A 6 -16.15 -19.16 17.56
N ASN A 7 -14.92 -19.64 17.64
CA ASN A 7 -14.00 -19.82 16.49
C ASN A 7 -13.57 -18.55 15.74
N ALA A 8 -13.87 -17.34 16.22
CA ALA A 8 -13.48 -16.08 15.57
C ALA A 8 -11.97 -15.92 15.34
N LEU A 9 -11.17 -16.61 16.16
CA LEU A 9 -9.71 -16.58 16.12
C LEU A 9 -9.10 -17.77 15.34
N TYR A 10 -9.88 -18.83 15.05
CA TYR A 10 -9.42 -20.07 14.41
C TYR A 10 -10.44 -20.52 13.35
N GLY A 11 -10.33 -19.97 12.14
CA GLY A 11 -11.34 -20.11 11.07
C GLY A 11 -10.85 -20.74 9.77
N ILE A 12 -9.76 -21.51 9.78
CA ILE A 12 -9.09 -21.97 8.55
C ILE A 12 -9.36 -23.47 8.32
N GLU A 13 -10.19 -23.80 7.32
CA GLU A 13 -10.23 -25.15 6.75
C GLU A 13 -8.91 -25.46 6.02
N GLY A 14 -8.25 -26.58 6.35
CA GLY A 14 -7.00 -26.96 5.71
C GLY A 14 -5.73 -26.39 6.36
N VAL A 15 -5.82 -25.76 7.55
CA VAL A 15 -4.66 -25.20 8.28
C VAL A 15 -3.60 -26.27 8.57
N GLU A 16 -4.03 -27.51 8.79
CA GLU A 16 -3.20 -28.69 9.04
C GLU A 16 -2.23 -29.00 7.89
N ARG A 17 -2.50 -28.48 6.68
CA ARG A 17 -1.60 -28.58 5.52
C ARG A 17 -0.35 -27.72 5.69
N PHE A 18 -0.48 -26.57 6.35
CA PHE A 18 0.57 -25.56 6.47
C PHE A 18 1.25 -25.62 7.84
N VAL A 19 0.50 -26.03 8.87
CA VAL A 19 0.94 -26.02 10.26
C VAL A 19 0.63 -27.38 10.90
N PRO A 20 1.60 -28.08 11.51
CA PRO A 20 1.37 -29.32 12.23
C PRO A 20 0.25 -29.19 13.28
N LYS A 21 -0.52 -30.28 13.49
CA LYS A 21 -1.65 -30.30 14.45
C LYS A 21 -1.22 -29.81 15.84
N SER A 22 -0.03 -30.21 16.31
CA SER A 22 0.54 -29.76 17.58
C SER A 22 0.80 -28.25 17.64
N ILE A 23 1.12 -27.55 16.55
CA ILE A 23 1.26 -26.08 16.57
C ILE A 23 -0.11 -25.39 16.72
N CYS A 24 -1.20 -26.05 16.32
CA CYS A 24 -2.57 -25.54 16.48
C CYS A 24 -3.06 -25.64 17.94
N GLU A 25 -2.38 -26.40 18.79
CA GLU A 25 -2.67 -26.59 20.23
C GLU A 25 -2.04 -25.50 21.11
N GLY A 26 -1.77 -24.32 20.54
CA GLY A 26 -1.22 -23.18 21.27
C GLY A 26 0.30 -23.23 21.50
N GLU A 27 0.77 -22.41 22.43
CA GLU A 27 2.21 -22.20 22.66
C GLU A 27 2.93 -23.49 23.12
N GLU A 28 2.29 -24.29 23.97
CA GLU A 28 2.85 -25.54 24.47
C GLU A 28 2.99 -26.59 23.36
N GLY A 29 1.99 -26.71 22.49
CA GLY A 29 2.02 -27.61 21.34
C GLY A 29 3.05 -27.20 20.28
N MET A 30 3.24 -25.90 20.03
CA MET A 30 4.34 -25.39 19.20
C MET A 30 5.71 -25.75 19.79
N HIS A 31 5.90 -25.59 21.11
CA HIS A 31 7.16 -25.96 21.77
C HIS A 31 7.38 -27.48 21.75
N ALA A 32 6.33 -28.27 21.87
CA ALA A 32 6.39 -29.73 21.74
C ALA A 32 6.81 -30.13 20.33
N TYR A 33 6.21 -29.56 19.28
CA TYR A 33 6.61 -29.77 17.89
C TYR A 33 8.07 -29.36 17.64
N LEU A 34 8.48 -28.17 18.08
CA LEU A 34 9.85 -27.72 17.94
C LEU A 34 10.83 -28.62 18.70
N LYS A 35 10.40 -29.24 19.79
CA LYS A 35 11.18 -30.20 20.56
C LYS A 35 11.30 -31.56 19.91
N GLU A 36 10.26 -31.98 19.20
CA GLU A 36 10.24 -33.20 18.41
C GLU A 36 11.09 -33.05 17.14
N GLU A 37 10.87 -31.99 16.37
CA GLU A 37 11.50 -31.79 15.05
C GLU A 37 12.91 -31.20 15.12
N TYR A 38 13.20 -30.39 16.14
CA TYR A 38 14.47 -29.68 16.26
C TYR A 38 15.15 -29.85 17.63
N PRO A 39 15.32 -31.09 18.14
CA PRO A 39 15.78 -31.36 19.50
C PRO A 39 17.10 -30.66 19.84
N ASP A 40 18.01 -30.56 18.87
CA ASP A 40 19.33 -29.93 19.03
C ASP A 40 19.27 -28.39 19.14
N ARG A 41 18.17 -27.78 18.68
CA ARG A 41 17.95 -26.31 18.71
C ARG A 41 16.99 -25.88 19.81
N VAL A 42 16.29 -26.82 20.47
CA VAL A 42 15.36 -26.56 21.59
C VAL A 42 15.99 -25.71 22.68
N GLN A 43 17.23 -26.00 23.05
CA GLN A 43 17.92 -25.24 24.09
C GLN A 43 18.18 -23.78 23.70
N HIS A 44 18.09 -23.41 22.41
CA HIS A 44 18.17 -22.02 21.95
C HIS A 44 16.79 -21.33 21.98
N PHE A 45 15.70 -22.08 21.78
CA PHE A 45 14.33 -21.57 21.93
C PHE A 45 13.92 -21.40 23.40
N GLN A 46 14.46 -22.22 24.30
CA GLN A 46 14.16 -22.21 25.74
C GLN A 46 14.94 -21.17 26.55
N LYS A 47 15.97 -20.53 25.98
CA LYS A 47 16.87 -19.61 26.70
C LYS A 47 16.36 -18.17 26.80
N ALA A 48 15.27 -17.82 26.14
CA ALA A 48 14.74 -16.46 26.19
C ALA A 48 13.74 -16.33 27.34
N GLU A 49 14.08 -15.59 28.40
CA GLU A 49 13.14 -15.20 29.46
C GLU A 49 11.97 -14.35 28.91
N TYR A 50 12.14 -13.72 27.74
CA TYR A 50 11.13 -12.94 27.02
C TYR A 50 10.90 -13.50 25.61
N LYS A 51 9.64 -13.79 25.25
CA LYS A 51 9.23 -14.32 23.94
C LYS A 51 8.55 -13.20 23.13
N PRO A 52 9.27 -12.56 22.19
CA PRO A 52 8.76 -11.38 21.50
C PRO A 52 7.77 -11.71 20.39
N ILE A 53 7.86 -12.90 19.78
CA ILE A 53 6.88 -13.38 18.81
C ILE A 53 5.65 -13.86 19.59
N LYS A 54 4.50 -13.21 19.38
CA LYS A 54 3.25 -13.49 20.10
C LYS A 54 2.22 -14.24 19.26
N ALA A 55 2.23 -14.05 17.94
CA ALA A 55 1.31 -14.73 17.04
C ALA A 55 1.87 -14.89 15.62
N LEU A 56 1.35 -15.87 14.90
CA LEU A 56 1.51 -16.02 13.46
C LEU A 56 0.13 -15.99 12.81
N THR A 57 -0.07 -15.10 11.84
CA THR A 57 -1.38 -14.86 11.23
C THR A 57 -1.29 -14.81 9.71
N THR A 58 -2.39 -15.05 9.00
CA THR A 58 -2.38 -15.03 7.52
C THR A 58 -2.82 -13.69 6.96
N ILE A 59 -2.19 -13.27 5.85
CA ILE A 59 -2.67 -12.18 5.01
C ILE A 59 -3.34 -12.80 3.78
N GLY A 60 -4.66 -13.02 3.85
CA GLY A 60 -5.41 -13.51 2.70
C GLY A 60 -6.45 -14.56 3.06
N SER A 61 -7.02 -15.15 2.02
CA SER A 61 -8.18 -16.02 2.09
C SER A 61 -7.85 -17.46 2.50
N LEU A 62 -6.82 -17.73 3.31
CA LEU A 62 -6.50 -19.11 3.71
C LEU A 62 -7.73 -19.73 4.41
N GLY A 63 -8.23 -20.84 3.87
CA GLY A 63 -9.43 -21.53 4.39
C GLY A 63 -10.78 -20.86 4.11
N GLY A 64 -10.80 -19.67 3.50
CA GLY A 64 -12.04 -18.95 3.13
C GLY A 64 -12.53 -19.25 1.71
N ILE A 65 -13.66 -18.65 1.30
CA ILE A 65 -14.19 -18.82 -0.07
C ILE A 65 -13.20 -18.32 -1.12
N GLY A 66 -12.38 -17.32 -0.78
CA GLY A 66 -11.33 -16.82 -1.65
C GLY A 66 -10.08 -17.72 -1.76
N HIS A 67 -9.94 -18.78 -0.96
CA HIS A 67 -8.75 -19.64 -0.95
C HIS A 67 -8.57 -20.34 -2.30
N LYS A 68 -7.34 -20.60 -2.76
CA LYS A 68 -7.09 -21.42 -3.96
C LYS A 68 -6.14 -22.57 -3.59
N PRO A 69 -6.29 -23.76 -4.19
CA PRO A 69 -5.44 -24.92 -3.87
C PRO A 69 -3.93 -24.70 -4.06
N ASP A 70 -3.58 -23.74 -4.93
CA ASP A 70 -2.25 -23.27 -5.33
C ASP A 70 -1.98 -21.82 -4.88
N SER A 71 -2.73 -21.30 -3.89
CA SER A 71 -2.43 -19.98 -3.31
C SER A 71 -1.07 -20.00 -2.62
N ASP A 72 -0.33 -18.89 -2.78
CA ASP A 72 0.83 -18.56 -1.98
C ASP A 72 0.45 -18.37 -0.51
N MET A 73 1.41 -18.55 0.40
CA MET A 73 1.21 -18.32 1.84
C MET A 73 1.92 -17.03 2.26
N ASP A 74 1.12 -15.97 2.39
CA ASP A 74 1.54 -14.71 2.99
C ASP A 74 1.20 -14.74 4.49
N ALA A 75 2.21 -14.80 5.36
CA ALA A 75 2.02 -14.88 6.80
C ALA A 75 2.68 -13.70 7.54
N GLN A 76 2.00 -13.12 8.52
CA GLN A 76 2.56 -12.12 9.42
C GLN A 76 3.09 -12.78 10.69
N VAL A 77 4.32 -12.43 11.05
CA VAL A 77 4.93 -12.76 12.34
C VAL A 77 4.73 -11.56 13.26
N ILE A 78 3.84 -11.70 14.24
CA ILE A 78 3.46 -10.63 15.15
C ILE A 78 4.44 -10.60 16.31
N ILE A 79 5.11 -9.46 16.45
CA ILE A 79 6.15 -9.25 17.44
C ILE A 79 5.71 -8.13 18.37
N ASN A 80 5.51 -8.47 19.64
CA ASN A 80 5.32 -7.49 20.69
C ASN A 80 6.67 -7.25 21.37
N THR A 81 7.14 -6.02 21.32
CA THR A 81 8.36 -5.55 21.97
C THR A 81 8.08 -4.63 23.15
N ASN A 82 6.79 -4.36 23.43
CA ASN A 82 6.43 -3.57 24.60
C ASN A 82 6.86 -4.31 25.88
N PRO A 83 7.42 -3.59 26.87
CA PRO A 83 7.74 -4.15 28.17
C PRO A 83 6.48 -4.62 28.90
N GLU A 84 6.60 -5.71 29.66
CA GLU A 84 5.55 -6.22 30.55
C GLU A 84 5.85 -5.77 31.98
N TYR A 85 4.95 -4.99 32.59
CA TYR A 85 5.13 -4.47 33.95
C TYR A 85 4.36 -5.33 34.97
N ARG A 86 5.08 -5.89 35.94
CA ARG A 86 4.48 -6.76 36.99
C ARG A 86 3.86 -6.00 38.16
N TYR A 87 4.17 -4.72 38.32
CA TYR A 87 3.75 -3.91 39.46
C TYR A 87 3.19 -2.57 38.98
N CYS A 88 2.27 -2.01 39.76
CA CYS A 88 1.74 -0.67 39.52
C CYS A 88 2.86 0.37 39.44
N TRP A 89 2.73 1.30 38.50
CA TRP A 89 3.64 2.43 38.39
C TRP A 89 3.57 3.38 39.59
N SER A 90 4.72 3.94 39.94
CA SER A 90 4.92 4.97 40.97
C SER A 90 5.25 6.34 40.37
N ASP A 91 5.33 7.40 41.19
CA ASP A 91 5.81 8.71 40.76
C ASP A 91 7.21 8.66 40.12
N ALA A 92 8.06 7.74 40.58
CA ALA A 92 9.40 7.52 40.01
C ALA A 92 9.30 6.95 38.58
N ASP A 93 8.31 6.11 38.31
CA ASP A 93 8.08 5.55 36.98
C ASP A 93 7.61 6.60 35.98
N PHE A 94 6.73 7.52 36.41
CA PHE A 94 6.33 8.69 35.63
C PHE A 94 7.47 9.68 35.43
N PHE A 95 8.36 9.84 36.41
CA PHE A 95 9.58 10.64 36.25
C PHE A 95 10.52 10.05 35.20
N LEU A 96 10.76 8.73 35.22
CA LEU A 96 11.54 8.06 34.19
C LEU A 96 10.90 8.21 32.81
N ALA A 97 9.58 8.10 32.72
CA ALA A 97 8.84 8.33 31.48
C ALA A 97 9.02 9.75 30.92
N LEU A 98 8.96 10.77 31.78
CA LEU A 98 9.25 12.15 31.40
C LEU A 98 10.70 12.31 30.90
N LEU A 99 11.67 11.66 31.55
CA LEU A 99 13.07 11.68 31.09
C LEU A 99 13.24 11.02 29.72
N CYS A 100 12.63 9.86 29.48
CA CYS A 100 12.62 9.21 28.17
C CYS A 100 12.08 10.15 27.09
N ARG A 101 10.96 10.84 27.37
CA ARG A 101 10.36 11.82 26.46
C ARG A 101 11.29 12.99 26.13
N ILE A 102 11.96 13.55 27.14
CA ILE A 102 12.93 14.65 26.96
C ILE A 102 14.13 14.18 26.13
N ILE A 103 14.70 13.02 26.46
CA ILE A 103 15.90 12.48 25.80
C ILE A 103 15.62 12.18 24.33
N GLU A 104 14.48 11.57 24.00
CA GLU A 104 14.11 11.30 22.60
C GLU A 104 14.02 12.57 21.77
N ARG A 105 13.27 13.56 22.26
CA ARG A 105 13.14 14.85 21.58
C ARG A 105 14.48 15.56 21.42
N PHE A 106 15.36 15.42 22.42
CA PHE A 106 16.68 16.03 22.37
C PHE A 106 17.50 15.51 21.20
N TYR A 107 17.61 14.19 21.04
CA TYR A 107 18.44 13.61 19.98
C TYR A 107 17.99 14.04 18.58
N ASP A 108 16.69 14.04 18.32
CA ASP A 108 16.16 14.43 17.01
C ASP A 108 16.30 15.94 16.77
N HIS A 109 16.02 16.77 17.78
CA HIS A 109 16.21 18.21 17.67
C HIS A 109 17.68 18.58 17.47
N TYR A 110 18.57 18.02 18.28
CA TYR A 110 20.01 18.28 18.19
C TYR A 110 20.58 17.84 16.84
N PHE A 111 20.19 16.66 16.36
CA PHE A 111 20.58 16.22 15.02
C PHE A 111 20.11 17.21 13.94
N LEU A 112 18.84 17.65 13.97
CA LEU A 112 18.28 18.49 12.90
C LEU A 112 18.72 19.95 12.94
N ARG A 113 18.90 20.52 14.14
CA ARG A 113 19.11 21.95 14.39
C ARG A 113 20.45 22.28 15.04
N GLY A 114 20.98 21.40 15.88
CA GLY A 114 22.25 21.59 16.59
C GLY A 114 23.50 21.23 15.78
N MET A 115 23.38 20.31 14.81
CA MET A 115 24.49 19.87 13.97
C MET A 115 24.49 20.53 12.57
N ASP A 116 25.69 20.83 12.06
CA ASP A 116 25.84 21.33 10.70
C ASP A 116 25.54 20.25 9.64
N PRO A 117 25.17 20.63 8.40
CA PRO A 117 24.81 19.67 7.36
C PRO A 117 25.89 18.64 7.00
N LYS A 118 27.18 18.97 7.09
CA LYS A 118 28.26 18.03 6.73
C LYS A 118 28.40 16.97 7.80
N SER A 119 28.47 17.38 9.07
CA SER A 119 28.55 16.46 10.20
C SER A 119 27.36 15.50 10.25
N ARG A 120 26.16 15.95 9.88
CA ARG A 120 24.99 15.07 9.73
C ARG A 120 25.16 13.99 8.66
N VAL A 121 25.69 14.36 7.48
CA VAL A 121 25.90 13.42 6.38
C VAL A 121 26.96 12.38 6.75
N GLU A 122 28.03 12.82 7.40
CA GLU A 122 29.09 11.95 7.90
C GLU A 122 28.57 10.99 8.96
N LEU A 123 27.84 11.49 9.97
CA LEU A 123 27.25 10.67 11.02
C LEU A 123 26.31 9.59 10.47
N ARG A 124 25.44 9.95 9.50
CA ARG A 124 24.57 8.96 8.82
C ARG A 124 25.38 7.88 8.12
N LYS A 125 26.41 8.29 7.37
CA LYS A 125 27.27 7.35 6.65
C LYS A 125 27.99 6.41 7.62
N THR A 126 28.55 6.94 8.71
CA THR A 126 29.23 6.16 9.74
C THR A 126 28.27 5.17 10.41
N ALA A 127 27.08 5.60 10.80
CA ALA A 127 26.08 4.72 11.39
C ALA A 127 25.70 3.56 10.46
N SER A 128 25.40 3.83 9.18
CA SER A 128 25.09 2.77 8.20
C SER A 128 26.28 1.85 7.97
N SER A 129 27.53 2.37 7.92
CA SER A 129 28.73 1.54 7.78
C SER A 129 28.93 0.58 8.95
N VAL A 130 28.70 1.03 10.19
CA VAL A 130 28.77 0.16 11.38
C VAL A 130 27.77 -1.00 11.28
N LEU A 131 26.53 -0.72 10.87
CA LEU A 131 25.52 -1.77 10.67
C LEU A 131 25.93 -2.76 9.58
N LEU A 132 26.48 -2.28 8.45
CA LEU A 132 26.94 -3.15 7.37
C LEU A 132 28.12 -4.04 7.79
N GLU A 133 29.03 -3.51 8.60
CA GLU A 133 30.15 -4.27 9.17
C GLU A 133 29.69 -5.29 10.21
N GLU A 134 28.65 -4.99 10.98
CA GLU A 134 28.07 -5.89 11.99
C GLU A 134 27.26 -7.03 11.34
N PHE A 135 26.55 -6.75 10.24
CA PHE A 135 25.55 -7.66 9.66
C PHE A 135 26.03 -8.45 8.42
N GLN A 136 27.28 -8.29 8.01
CA GLN A 136 27.93 -8.78 6.77
C GLN A 136 27.26 -9.94 6.02
N ASP A 137 27.13 -11.11 6.66
CA ASP A 137 26.67 -12.34 5.99
C ASP A 137 25.13 -12.50 5.92
N GLY A 138 24.38 -11.63 6.59
CA GLY A 138 22.92 -11.70 6.72
C GLY A 138 22.15 -10.63 5.96
N VAL A 139 22.82 -9.81 5.15
CA VAL A 139 22.23 -8.67 4.43
C VAL A 139 22.66 -8.70 2.96
N SER A 140 21.70 -8.72 2.04
CA SER A 140 21.96 -8.66 0.60
C SER A 140 22.51 -7.29 0.15
N PRO A 141 23.14 -7.19 -1.04
CA PRO A 141 23.61 -5.92 -1.58
C PRO A 141 22.51 -4.84 -1.72
N GLU A 142 21.26 -5.27 -1.96
CA GLU A 142 20.08 -4.42 -2.04
C GLU A 142 19.65 -3.92 -0.65
N GLU A 143 19.57 -4.81 0.33
CA GLU A 143 19.26 -4.48 1.73
C GLU A 143 20.32 -3.58 2.35
N GLY A 144 21.59 -3.79 2.02
CA GLY A 144 22.70 -2.98 2.53
C GLY A 144 22.61 -1.50 2.14
N LYS A 145 21.91 -1.16 1.06
CA LYS A 145 21.68 0.24 0.64
C LYS A 145 20.64 0.96 1.51
N VAL A 146 19.86 0.21 2.30
CA VAL A 146 18.76 0.72 3.13
C VAL A 146 18.76 0.10 4.53
N VAL A 147 19.95 -0.30 4.98
CA VAL A 147 20.17 -0.99 6.25
C VAL A 147 19.61 -0.20 7.43
N GLU A 148 19.62 1.14 7.36
CA GLU A 148 19.08 2.04 8.38
C GLU A 148 17.56 1.98 8.52
N PHE A 149 16.86 1.54 7.48
CA PHE A 149 15.40 1.43 7.50
C PHE A 149 14.94 0.01 7.86
N ILE A 150 15.70 -1.01 7.47
CA ILE A 150 15.45 -2.41 7.88
C ILE A 150 15.67 -2.54 9.40
N PHE A 151 16.82 -2.06 9.88
CA PHE A 151 17.23 -2.14 11.28
C PHE A 151 17.07 -0.78 11.96
N THR A 152 15.84 -0.23 11.92
CA THR A 152 15.53 1.14 12.36
C THR A 152 15.96 1.40 13.79
N SER A 153 15.70 0.47 14.70
CA SER A 153 15.96 0.64 16.12
C SER A 153 17.46 0.46 16.41
N ARG A 154 18.15 -0.47 15.73
CA ARG A 154 19.63 -0.56 15.79
C ARG A 154 20.28 0.70 15.24
N TYR A 155 19.83 1.20 14.08
CA TYR A 155 20.34 2.42 13.48
C TYR A 155 20.08 3.64 14.38
N ARG A 156 18.90 3.73 15.00
CA ARG A 156 18.61 4.78 16.00
C ARG A 156 19.60 4.72 17.16
N LYS A 157 19.81 3.54 17.75
CA LYS A 157 20.77 3.33 18.87
C LYS A 157 22.17 3.79 18.48
N GLU A 158 22.60 3.43 17.27
CA GLU A 158 23.91 3.82 16.73
C GLU A 158 24.01 5.34 16.45
N LYS A 159 22.98 5.92 15.85
CA LYS A 159 22.85 7.37 15.64
C LYS A 159 22.93 8.13 16.96
N GLN A 160 22.22 7.67 18.00
CA GLN A 160 22.22 8.30 19.32
C GLN A 160 23.59 8.18 20.01
N ARG A 161 24.26 7.03 19.90
CA ARG A 161 25.65 6.86 20.38
C ARG A 161 26.59 7.89 19.75
N LEU A 162 26.56 8.02 18.42
CA LEU A 162 27.40 8.98 17.69
C LEU A 162 27.04 10.44 18.02
N ILE A 163 25.76 10.76 18.20
CA ILE A 163 25.34 12.11 18.65
C ILE A 163 25.87 12.39 20.05
N LEU A 164 25.78 11.41 20.96
CA LEU A 164 26.27 11.56 22.32
C LEU A 164 27.79 11.78 22.36
N GLU A 165 28.55 11.03 21.57
CA GLU A 165 30.01 11.21 21.42
C GLU A 165 30.34 12.60 20.86
N HIS A 166 29.58 13.05 19.86
CA HIS A 166 29.72 14.40 19.33
C HIS A 166 29.40 15.47 20.38
N LEU A 167 28.33 15.30 21.15
CA LEU A 167 27.92 16.24 22.19
C LEU A 167 28.92 16.30 23.34
N GLN A 168 29.46 15.15 23.78
CA GLN A 168 30.49 15.06 24.81
C GLN A 168 31.79 15.77 24.42
N SER A 169 32.05 15.93 23.12
CA SER A 169 33.17 16.73 22.61
C SER A 169 32.94 18.25 22.66
N GLN A 170 31.72 18.71 22.95
CA GLN A 170 31.38 20.13 23.08
C GLN A 170 31.56 20.64 24.51
N GLU A 171 31.71 21.96 24.66
CA GLU A 171 31.77 22.63 25.97
C GLU A 171 30.46 22.45 26.76
N ALA A 172 30.55 22.32 28.09
CA ALA A 172 29.40 22.07 28.97
C ALA A 172 28.29 23.13 28.86
N GLU A 173 28.64 24.38 28.54
CA GLU A 173 27.70 25.47 28.31
C GLU A 173 26.86 25.24 27.05
N LYS A 174 27.48 24.80 25.95
CA LYS A 174 26.79 24.45 24.69
C LYS A 174 25.90 23.22 24.85
N GLN A 175 26.32 22.26 25.68
CA GLN A 175 25.46 21.11 26.03
C GLN A 175 24.20 21.59 26.78
N THR A 176 24.36 22.52 27.72
CA THR A 176 23.25 23.11 28.48
C THR A 176 22.30 23.88 27.55
N GLU A 177 22.83 24.75 26.69
CA GLU A 177 22.04 25.50 25.71
C GLU A 177 21.24 24.60 24.76
N ALA A 178 21.77 23.43 24.41
CA ALA A 178 21.09 22.47 23.55
C ALA A 178 19.91 21.75 24.24
N PHE A 179 20.02 21.41 25.52
CA PHE A 179 18.97 20.70 26.27
C PHE A 179 17.84 21.62 26.74
N MET A 180 18.15 22.86 27.14
CA MET A 180 17.19 23.76 27.78
C MET A 180 15.87 23.96 27.01
N PRO A 181 15.87 24.24 25.69
CA PRO A 181 14.63 24.40 24.94
C PRO A 181 13.75 23.15 24.98
N ILE A 182 14.37 21.97 24.90
CA ILE A 182 13.66 20.67 24.85
C ILE A 182 13.04 20.31 26.18
N ILE A 183 13.75 20.60 27.28
CA ILE A 183 13.21 20.43 28.63
C ILE A 183 11.98 21.33 28.78
N LEU A 184 12.11 22.62 28.45
CA LEU A 184 11.00 23.58 28.61
C LEU A 184 9.80 23.23 27.72
N GLU A 185 10.01 22.80 26.48
CA GLU A 185 8.94 22.34 25.59
C GLU A 185 8.25 21.07 26.11
N SER A 186 9.01 20.13 26.69
CA SER A 186 8.43 18.91 27.25
C SER A 186 7.64 19.18 28.52
N LEU A 187 8.10 20.07 29.40
CA LEU A 187 7.36 20.46 30.61
C LEU A 187 6.02 21.14 30.27
N LYS A 188 5.97 21.93 29.20
CA LYS A 188 4.73 22.56 28.72
C LYS A 188 3.69 21.56 28.21
N GLU A 189 4.14 20.43 27.68
CA GLU A 189 3.27 19.36 27.19
C GLU A 189 2.67 18.53 28.33
N PHE A 190 3.34 18.43 29.47
CA PHE A 190 2.91 17.62 30.62
C PHE A 190 2.73 18.48 31.87
N PRO A 191 1.69 19.32 31.94
CA PRO A 191 1.48 20.22 33.08
C PRO A 191 1.34 19.48 34.42
N ASP A 192 0.88 18.22 34.38
CA ASP A 192 0.75 17.33 35.54
C ASP A 192 2.10 16.98 36.19
N CYS A 193 3.21 17.13 35.47
CA CYS A 193 4.55 16.84 35.97
C CYS A 193 5.20 18.00 36.75
N GLU A 194 4.46 19.06 37.10
CA GLU A 194 5.01 20.20 37.86
C GLU A 194 5.65 19.78 39.19
N MET A 195 5.13 18.72 39.83
CA MET A 195 5.71 18.14 41.05
C MET A 195 7.10 17.52 40.86
N LEU A 196 7.50 17.23 39.62
CA LEU A 196 8.76 16.55 39.27
C LEU A 196 9.93 17.52 38.97
N ILE A 197 9.74 18.83 39.17
CA ILE A 197 10.79 19.84 38.93
C ILE A 197 12.05 19.54 39.73
N GLU A 198 11.93 19.21 41.03
CA GLU A 198 13.10 19.00 41.88
C GLU A 198 13.86 17.71 41.51
N PRO A 199 13.19 16.55 41.32
CA PRO A 199 13.82 15.37 40.71
C PRO A 199 14.54 15.69 39.39
N LEU A 200 13.92 16.49 38.51
CA LEU A 200 14.49 16.85 37.21
C LEU A 200 15.78 17.69 37.35
N ARG A 201 15.83 18.60 38.33
CA ARG A 201 17.04 19.40 38.66
C ARG A 201 18.16 18.55 39.24
N GLN A 202 17.83 17.48 39.95
CA GLN A 202 18.82 16.53 40.47
C GLN A 202 19.41 15.67 39.34
N PHE A 203 18.58 15.22 38.41
CA PHE A 203 19.02 14.41 37.27
C PHE A 203 19.90 15.21 36.29
N PHE A 204 19.43 16.38 35.85
CA PHE A 204 20.22 17.26 34.99
C PHE A 204 21.05 18.22 35.85
N GLY A 205 22.26 17.82 36.23
CA GLY A 205 23.12 18.60 37.13
C GLY A 205 23.37 20.07 36.72
N PHE A 206 23.27 20.41 35.43
CA PHE A 206 23.38 21.79 34.97
C PHE A 206 22.18 22.68 35.38
N LEU A 207 21.00 22.10 35.61
CA LEU A 207 19.80 22.81 36.07
C LEU A 207 19.87 23.23 37.54
N GLN A 208 20.82 22.70 38.31
CA GLN A 208 21.02 23.12 39.70
C GLN A 208 21.37 24.62 39.78
N LYS A 209 21.97 25.18 38.72
CA LYS A 209 22.28 26.61 38.59
C LYS A 209 21.07 27.47 38.23
N THR A 210 19.97 26.85 37.76
CA THR A 210 18.72 27.55 37.42
C THR A 210 17.78 27.52 38.63
N PRO A 211 17.24 28.67 39.08
CA PRO A 211 16.23 28.72 40.14
C PRO A 211 14.99 27.90 39.77
N ALA A 212 14.42 27.16 40.72
CA ALA A 212 13.23 26.34 40.48
C ALA A 212 12.03 27.17 40.00
N ASP A 213 11.86 28.39 40.51
CA ASP A 213 10.79 29.31 40.09
C ASP A 213 10.95 29.77 38.63
N GLU A 214 12.18 29.92 38.15
CA GLU A 214 12.43 30.28 36.74
C GLU A 214 12.04 29.12 35.82
N LEU A 215 12.42 27.90 36.18
CA LEU A 215 12.06 26.69 35.44
C LEU A 215 10.53 26.50 35.45
N ARG A 216 9.89 26.73 36.60
CA ARG A 216 8.44 26.64 36.75
C ARG A 216 7.71 27.65 35.87
N THR A 217 8.13 28.91 35.91
CA THR A 217 7.49 29.99 35.13
C THR A 217 7.61 29.77 33.62
N LYS A 218 8.75 29.24 33.17
CA LYS A 218 9.00 28.98 31.74
C LYS A 218 8.42 27.65 31.26
N GLY A 219 8.41 26.61 32.10
CA GLY A 219 7.96 25.26 31.78
C GLY A 219 6.46 25.04 32.00
N PHE A 220 5.83 25.75 32.93
CA PHE A 220 4.42 25.60 33.31
C PHE A 220 3.69 26.94 33.27
N SER A 221 3.53 27.49 32.06
CA SER A 221 3.02 28.86 31.84
C SER A 221 1.61 29.11 32.40
N TYR A 222 0.83 28.06 32.64
CA TYR A 222 -0.54 28.11 33.17
C TYR A 222 -0.68 27.53 34.59
N SER A 223 0.40 27.47 35.38
CA SER A 223 0.37 26.92 36.75
C SER A 223 -0.66 27.61 37.67
N VAL A 224 -1.45 26.79 38.36
CA VAL A 224 -2.51 27.22 39.29
C VAL A 224 -2.01 27.50 40.71
N GLN A 225 -0.74 27.19 41.04
CA GLN A 225 -0.18 27.39 42.38
C GLN A 225 -0.17 28.86 42.83
N GLN A 226 -0.23 29.79 41.88
CA GLN A 226 -0.32 31.23 42.11
C GLN A 226 -1.48 31.85 41.30
N PHE A 227 -2.61 31.14 41.24
CA PHE A 227 -3.79 31.57 40.48
C PHE A 227 -4.37 32.90 41.02
N SER A 228 -4.68 33.82 40.12
CA SER A 228 -5.35 35.09 40.41
C SER A 228 -6.08 35.60 39.17
N GLN A 229 -6.99 36.56 39.36
CA GLN A 229 -7.73 37.17 38.26
C GLN A 229 -6.80 37.85 37.24
N ASP A 230 -5.75 38.55 37.68
CA ASP A 230 -4.80 39.22 36.76
C ASP A 230 -3.99 38.22 35.92
N LYS A 231 -3.65 37.05 36.49
CA LYS A 231 -3.02 35.96 35.74
C LYS A 231 -3.97 35.38 34.71
N LEU A 232 -5.23 35.10 35.08
CA LEU A 232 -6.24 34.59 34.14
C LEU A 232 -6.46 35.55 32.96
N MET A 233 -6.53 36.87 33.23
CA MET A 233 -6.62 37.88 32.17
C MET A 233 -5.34 37.95 31.32
N GLY A 234 -4.17 37.74 31.93
CA GLY A 234 -2.89 37.62 31.23
C GLY A 234 -2.88 36.43 30.26
N TRP A 235 -3.34 35.27 30.71
CA TRP A 235 -3.48 34.06 29.90
C TRP A 235 -4.47 34.26 28.74
N LEU A 236 -5.64 34.84 29.01
CA LEU A 236 -6.63 35.17 27.97
C LEU A 236 -6.06 36.15 26.95
N THR A 237 -5.34 37.19 27.40
CA THR A 237 -4.70 38.16 26.50
C THR A 237 -3.63 37.50 25.63
N GLN A 238 -2.83 36.60 26.22
CA GLN A 238 -1.83 35.85 25.48
C GLN A 238 -2.49 34.93 24.45
N TYR A 239 -3.50 34.15 24.85
CA TYR A 239 -4.26 33.28 23.95
C TYR A 239 -4.90 34.07 22.80
N PHE A 240 -5.54 35.19 23.11
CA PHE A 240 -6.16 36.07 22.12
C PHE A 240 -5.12 36.56 21.10
N ARG A 241 -3.95 37.00 21.59
CA ARG A 241 -2.85 37.49 20.77
C ARG A 241 -2.19 36.40 19.92
N THR A 242 -1.91 35.23 20.47
CA THR A 242 -1.05 34.23 19.81
C THR A 242 -1.84 33.18 19.06
N THR A 243 -3.03 32.82 19.55
CA THR A 243 -3.80 31.66 19.08
C THR A 243 -5.07 32.10 18.36
N PHE A 244 -5.89 32.95 18.98
CA PHE A 244 -7.17 33.37 18.38
C PHE A 244 -6.97 34.27 17.16
N LEU A 245 -6.20 35.36 17.32
CA LEU A 245 -5.88 36.30 16.23
C LEU A 245 -4.69 35.86 15.38
N GLY A 246 -3.74 35.16 15.99
CA GLY A 246 -2.41 34.92 15.42
C GLY A 246 -1.54 36.20 15.37
N VAL A 247 -0.26 36.01 15.00
CA VAL A 247 0.76 37.07 15.00
C VAL A 247 0.34 38.29 14.18
N GLU A 248 -0.26 38.08 13.01
CA GLU A 248 -0.61 39.16 12.10
C GLU A 248 -1.88 39.91 12.52
N GLY A 249 -2.91 39.20 12.99
CA GLY A 249 -4.11 39.82 13.56
C GLY A 249 -3.78 40.66 14.79
N ALA A 250 -2.91 40.14 15.67
CA ALA A 250 -2.40 40.89 16.82
C ALA A 250 -1.64 42.16 16.39
N ARG A 251 -0.78 42.07 15.37
CA ARG A 251 -0.06 43.22 14.82
C ARG A 251 -1.02 44.26 14.24
N GLN A 252 -2.09 43.84 13.59
CA GLN A 252 -3.08 44.73 13.00
C GLN A 252 -3.88 45.50 14.07
N ILE A 253 -4.28 44.83 15.15
CA ILE A 253 -4.94 45.47 16.30
C ILE A 253 -4.00 46.50 16.94
N LEU A 254 -2.75 46.11 17.20
CA LEU A 254 -1.74 47.02 17.76
C LEU A 254 -1.43 48.19 16.82
N TRP A 255 -1.42 47.98 15.51
CA TRP A 255 -1.23 49.02 14.51
C TRP A 255 -2.38 50.03 14.51
N ARG A 256 -3.65 49.56 14.54
CA ARG A 256 -4.84 50.43 14.64
C ARG A 256 -4.80 51.24 15.93
N TYR A 257 -4.52 50.58 17.05
CA TYR A 257 -4.38 51.23 18.36
C TYR A 257 -3.25 52.27 18.35
N ALA A 258 -2.09 51.96 17.77
CA ALA A 258 -0.97 52.88 17.68
C ALA A 258 -1.32 54.12 16.85
N ILE A 259 -2.01 53.96 15.72
CA ILE A 259 -2.47 55.08 14.89
C ILE A 259 -3.50 55.93 15.63
N GLN A 260 -4.50 55.31 16.25
CA GLN A 260 -5.53 56.03 17.01
C GLN A 260 -4.95 56.82 18.18
N ASN A 261 -3.84 56.37 18.75
CA ASN A 261 -3.19 56.99 19.91
C ASN A 261 -1.92 57.78 19.57
N ASN A 262 -1.65 58.07 18.29
CA ASN A 262 -0.43 58.76 17.82
C ASN A 262 0.89 58.14 18.33
N LEU A 263 0.93 56.82 18.49
CA LEU A 263 2.10 56.04 18.87
C LEU A 263 2.76 55.42 17.63
N SER A 264 4.05 55.11 17.74
CA SER A 264 4.73 54.30 16.72
C SER A 264 4.23 52.84 16.80
N PRO A 265 3.78 52.23 15.69
CA PRO A 265 3.28 50.85 15.67
C PRO A 265 4.26 49.78 16.16
N GLU A 266 5.56 50.09 16.15
CA GLU A 266 6.63 49.17 16.58
C GLU A 266 7.05 49.37 18.05
N LYS A 267 6.47 50.34 18.76
CA LYS A 267 6.91 50.75 20.10
C LYS A 267 5.75 50.93 21.10
N VAL A 268 4.66 50.17 20.96
CA VAL A 268 3.58 50.19 21.94
C VAL A 268 4.08 49.55 23.26
N PRO A 269 4.05 50.24 24.40
CA PRO A 269 4.46 49.69 25.71
C PRO A 269 3.63 48.46 26.12
N GLU A 270 4.24 47.50 26.82
CA GLU A 270 3.62 46.19 27.13
C GLU A 270 2.36 46.29 28.00
N ASP A 271 2.33 47.21 28.96
CA ASP A 271 1.16 47.56 29.76
C ASP A 271 0.01 48.09 28.89
N LYS A 272 0.33 48.93 27.90
CA LYS A 272 -0.65 49.42 26.92
C LYS A 272 -1.09 48.36 25.92
N GLN A 273 -0.22 47.40 25.58
CA GLN A 273 -0.59 46.25 24.75
C GLN A 273 -1.63 45.37 25.48
N LYS A 274 -1.39 45.04 26.76
CA LYS A 274 -2.32 44.24 27.57
C LYS A 274 -3.69 44.92 27.65
N ALA A 275 -3.72 46.22 27.94
CA ALA A 275 -4.96 47.00 27.97
C ALA A 275 -5.68 47.04 26.61
N CYS A 276 -4.94 47.28 25.52
CA CYS A 276 -5.47 47.30 24.15
C CYS A 276 -6.14 45.97 23.78
N PHE A 277 -5.51 44.84 24.07
CA PHE A 277 -6.08 43.54 23.77
C PHE A 277 -7.31 43.23 24.63
N LEU A 278 -7.29 43.55 25.93
CA LEU A 278 -8.47 43.37 26.80
C LEU A 278 -9.68 44.21 26.35
N GLU A 279 -9.44 45.43 25.87
CA GLU A 279 -10.49 46.28 25.29
C GLU A 279 -11.07 45.68 23.99
N ASN A 280 -10.20 45.14 23.12
CA ASN A 280 -10.62 44.46 21.89
C ASN A 280 -11.34 43.14 22.17
N ILE A 281 -10.96 42.40 23.20
CA ILE A 281 -11.69 41.20 23.66
C ILE A 281 -13.10 41.62 24.09
N SER A 282 -13.21 42.65 24.93
CA SER A 282 -14.50 43.11 25.47
C SER A 282 -15.45 43.59 24.37
N SER A 283 -14.94 44.19 23.31
CA SER A 283 -15.72 44.67 22.16
C SER A 283 -15.79 43.67 21.00
N ASN A 284 -15.33 42.43 21.18
CA ASN A 284 -15.31 41.42 20.12
C ASN A 284 -16.72 40.88 19.83
N ASN A 285 -17.12 40.88 18.57
CA ASN A 285 -18.43 40.36 18.15
C ASN A 285 -18.58 38.83 18.35
N GLN A 286 -17.48 38.11 18.56
CA GLN A 286 -17.41 36.68 18.87
C GLN A 286 -16.98 36.40 20.32
N LEU A 287 -17.22 37.33 21.26
CA LEU A 287 -16.76 37.21 22.65
C LEU A 287 -17.15 35.87 23.31
N ASN A 288 -18.39 35.40 23.16
CA ASN A 288 -18.81 34.10 23.70
C ASN A 288 -17.96 32.95 23.14
N GLN A 289 -17.79 32.89 21.83
CA GLN A 289 -16.98 31.88 21.16
C GLN A 289 -15.51 31.96 21.60
N LEU A 290 -14.94 33.17 21.64
CA LEU A 290 -13.57 33.39 22.10
C LEU A 290 -13.34 32.86 23.52
N LEU A 291 -14.24 33.17 24.47
CA LEU A 291 -14.06 32.74 25.85
C LEU A 291 -14.27 31.22 26.00
N LEU A 292 -15.19 30.63 25.23
CA LEU A 292 -15.37 29.17 25.21
C LEU A 292 -14.12 28.47 24.61
N GLU A 293 -13.61 28.95 23.47
CA GLU A 293 -12.37 28.43 22.85
C GLU A 293 -11.15 28.64 23.78
N PHE A 294 -11.09 29.75 24.52
CA PHE A 294 -10.04 30.00 25.50
C PHE A 294 -10.12 29.03 26.70
N LEU A 295 -11.31 28.84 27.27
CA LEU A 295 -11.50 27.92 28.39
C LEU A 295 -11.19 26.49 27.96
N ASP A 296 -11.62 26.11 26.76
CA ASP A 296 -11.32 24.82 26.15
C ASP A 296 -9.81 24.61 25.98
N PHE A 297 -9.12 25.59 25.37
CA PHE A 297 -7.65 25.60 25.26
C PHE A 297 -6.96 25.54 26.63
N LEU A 298 -7.48 26.26 27.63
CA LEU A 298 -6.88 26.30 28.96
C LEU A 298 -6.96 24.92 29.63
N MET A 299 -8.03 24.15 29.43
CA MET A 299 -8.13 22.79 29.96
C MET A 299 -7.06 21.87 29.37
N ASP A 300 -6.60 22.13 28.15
CA ASP A 300 -5.50 21.39 27.51
C ASP A 300 -4.11 21.77 28.04
N GLN A 301 -4.00 22.82 28.86
CA GLN A 301 -2.73 23.36 29.35
C GLN A 301 -2.60 23.35 30.87
N LEU A 302 -3.70 23.08 31.59
CA LEU A 302 -3.74 23.00 33.04
C LEU A 302 -3.35 21.61 33.53
N SER A 303 -2.78 21.55 34.73
CA SER A 303 -2.63 20.29 35.45
C SER A 303 -3.96 19.88 36.07
N HIS A 304 -4.14 18.57 36.27
CA HIS A 304 -5.30 17.98 36.92
C HIS A 304 -5.53 18.54 38.34
N SER A 305 -4.47 18.91 39.05
CA SER A 305 -4.59 19.56 40.36
C SER A 305 -5.34 20.91 40.31
N GLY A 306 -5.47 21.52 39.12
CA GLY A 306 -6.29 22.70 38.85
C GLY A 306 -7.79 22.44 38.74
N ARG A 307 -8.26 21.18 38.73
CA ARG A 307 -9.69 20.81 38.55
C ARG A 307 -10.63 21.54 39.50
N GLY A 308 -10.23 21.72 40.75
CA GLY A 308 -11.01 22.44 41.76
C GLY A 308 -11.14 23.95 41.51
N LYS A 309 -10.30 24.52 40.64
CA LYS A 309 -10.27 25.95 40.29
C LYS A 309 -11.06 26.31 39.04
N VAL A 310 -11.50 25.33 38.25
CA VAL A 310 -12.29 25.54 37.03
C VAL A 310 -13.57 26.38 37.27
N PRO A 311 -14.39 26.10 38.30
CA PRO A 311 -15.59 26.92 38.56
C PRO A 311 -15.24 28.38 38.87
N GLU A 312 -14.17 28.60 39.63
CA GLU A 312 -13.66 29.93 39.98
C GLU A 312 -13.19 30.71 38.73
N MET A 313 -12.54 30.03 37.77
CA MET A 313 -12.11 30.63 36.50
C MET A 313 -13.30 31.07 35.64
N VAL A 314 -14.31 30.22 35.49
CA VAL A 314 -15.54 30.54 34.73
C VAL A 314 -16.25 31.73 35.37
N GLN A 315 -16.39 31.73 36.70
CA GLN A 315 -17.01 32.82 37.45
C GLN A 315 -16.25 34.15 37.26
N MET A 316 -14.91 34.14 37.32
CA MET A 316 -14.09 35.34 37.11
C MET A 316 -14.25 35.93 35.71
N LEU A 317 -14.40 35.09 34.68
CA LEU A 317 -14.67 35.53 33.30
C LEU A 317 -16.08 36.11 33.16
N GLN A 318 -17.09 35.43 33.72
CA GLN A 318 -18.47 35.92 33.75
C GLN A 318 -18.59 37.27 34.47
N GLN A 319 -17.91 37.45 35.60
CA GLN A 319 -17.88 38.73 36.31
C GLN A 319 -17.20 39.84 35.49
N LYS A 320 -16.14 39.49 34.75
CA LYS A 320 -15.38 40.47 33.96
C LYS A 320 -16.10 40.91 32.69
N PHE A 321 -16.80 40.00 32.02
CA PHE A 321 -17.37 40.20 30.68
C PHE A 321 -18.90 40.11 30.65
N GLY A 322 -19.58 39.83 31.76
CA GLY A 322 -21.02 39.61 31.81
C GLY A 322 -21.86 40.81 31.37
N ALA A 323 -21.34 42.04 31.50
CA ALA A 323 -22.00 43.24 30.99
C ALA A 323 -22.03 43.32 29.44
N ASN A 324 -21.30 42.44 28.74
CA ASN A 324 -21.12 42.44 27.29
C ASN A 324 -21.99 41.39 26.58
N GLY A 325 -23.08 40.93 27.23
CA GLY A 325 -24.00 39.95 26.65
C GLY A 325 -23.46 38.51 26.66
N LEU A 326 -22.64 38.18 27.66
CA LEU A 326 -22.05 36.86 27.80
C LEU A 326 -23.12 35.83 28.20
N ASP A 327 -23.20 34.72 27.47
CA ASP A 327 -24.10 33.61 27.80
C ASP A 327 -23.35 32.29 27.70
N PHE A 328 -23.13 31.64 28.84
CA PHE A 328 -22.42 30.37 28.92
C PHE A 328 -23.42 29.24 29.20
N PRO A 329 -23.24 28.06 28.59
CA PRO A 329 -24.04 26.89 28.91
C PRO A 329 -24.00 26.55 30.42
N GLU A 330 -25.14 26.13 30.99
CA GLU A 330 -25.23 25.78 32.42
C GLU A 330 -24.31 24.61 32.81
N ASP A 331 -24.07 23.68 31.88
CA ASP A 331 -23.22 22.50 32.05
C ASP A 331 -21.73 22.74 31.76
N LEU A 332 -21.35 23.97 31.39
CA LEU A 332 -19.99 24.30 30.94
C LEU A 332 -18.92 23.89 31.95
N THR A 333 -19.14 24.19 33.24
CA THR A 333 -18.14 23.89 34.28
C THR A 333 -17.90 22.39 34.41
N THR A 334 -18.97 21.58 34.36
CA THR A 334 -18.87 20.11 34.41
C THR A 334 -18.13 19.59 33.18
N ARG A 335 -18.49 20.06 31.99
CA ARG A 335 -17.82 19.70 30.72
C ARG A 335 -16.32 20.03 30.73
N LEU A 336 -15.95 21.19 31.25
CA LEU A 336 -14.54 21.60 31.36
C LEU A 336 -13.77 20.72 32.37
N GLN A 337 -14.39 20.36 33.50
CA GLN A 337 -13.78 19.43 34.46
C GLN A 337 -13.60 18.02 33.89
N GLU A 338 -14.60 17.50 33.17
CA GLU A 338 -14.51 16.22 32.47
C GLU A 338 -13.45 16.24 31.37
N LYS A 339 -13.33 17.35 30.64
CA LYS A 339 -12.25 17.56 29.66
C LYS A 339 -10.88 17.53 30.34
N LEU A 340 -10.71 18.19 31.48
CA LEU A 340 -9.46 18.14 32.24
C LEU A 340 -9.15 16.72 32.74
N ASP A 341 -10.17 15.98 33.19
CA ASP A 341 -10.03 14.56 33.57
C ASP A 341 -9.58 13.70 32.36
N ALA A 342 -10.09 13.99 31.16
CA ALA A 342 -9.66 13.34 29.92
C ALA A 342 -8.23 13.73 29.53
N GLN A 343 -7.86 15.01 29.62
CA GLN A 343 -6.50 15.48 29.32
C GLN A 343 -5.46 14.88 30.25
N TYR A 344 -5.77 14.75 31.54
CA TYR A 344 -4.92 14.04 32.48
C TYR A 344 -4.64 12.60 32.03
N ARG A 345 -5.69 11.86 31.64
CA ARG A 345 -5.53 10.50 31.11
C ARG A 345 -4.65 10.48 29.87
N LEU A 346 -4.88 11.38 28.90
CA LEU A 346 -4.08 11.50 27.69
C LEU A 346 -2.60 11.80 27.99
N HIS A 347 -2.31 12.72 28.90
CA HIS A 347 -0.95 13.04 29.33
C HIS A 347 -0.25 11.83 29.96
N MET A 348 -0.93 11.13 30.87
CA MET A 348 -0.36 9.95 31.55
C MET A 348 -0.16 8.80 30.57
N VAL A 349 -1.13 8.52 29.69
CA VAL A 349 -1.02 7.54 28.60
C VAL A 349 0.16 7.86 27.68
N ALA A 350 0.33 9.13 27.28
CA ALA A 350 1.44 9.55 26.43
C ALA A 350 2.81 9.39 27.12
N LEU A 351 2.91 9.59 28.43
CA LEU A 351 4.13 9.29 29.19
C LEU A 351 4.39 7.78 29.25
N ILE A 352 3.36 6.98 29.52
CA ILE A 352 3.46 5.51 29.54
C ILE A 352 3.96 5.00 28.18
N GLU A 353 3.34 5.45 27.09
CA GLU A 353 3.77 5.14 25.72
C GLU A 353 5.21 5.59 25.47
N ALA A 354 5.61 6.80 25.90
CA ALA A 354 6.97 7.30 25.71
C ALA A 354 8.04 6.42 26.39
N ARG A 355 7.78 5.94 27.61
CA ARG A 355 8.69 5.01 28.30
C ARG A 355 8.68 3.64 27.64
N SER A 356 7.48 3.09 27.41
CA SER A 356 7.30 1.79 26.77
C SER A 356 8.00 1.74 25.42
N ASP A 357 7.84 2.77 24.60
CA ASP A 357 8.48 2.89 23.29
C ASP A 357 10.00 3.02 23.40
N PHE A 358 10.51 3.77 24.38
CA PHE A 358 11.93 3.91 24.61
C PHE A 358 12.59 2.57 24.96
N GLU A 359 11.99 1.82 25.91
CA GLU A 359 12.44 0.49 26.33
C GLU A 359 12.31 -0.52 25.17
N ALA A 360 11.16 -0.52 24.47
CA ALA A 360 10.89 -1.39 23.33
C ALA A 360 11.88 -1.16 22.18
N MET A 361 12.20 0.10 21.84
CA MET A 361 13.21 0.40 20.82
C MET A 361 14.61 -0.09 21.22
N GLY A 362 14.94 -0.08 22.51
CA GLY A 362 16.18 -0.67 23.03
C GLY A 362 16.24 -2.17 22.77
N PHE A 363 15.14 -2.87 23.07
CA PHE A 363 15.01 -4.32 22.84
C PHE A 363 14.95 -4.67 21.34
N GLU A 364 14.21 -3.90 20.54
CA GLU A 364 14.17 -4.06 19.09
C GLU A 364 15.55 -3.97 18.46
N ALA A 365 16.39 -3.02 18.88
CA ALA A 365 17.75 -2.88 18.38
C ALA A 365 18.60 -4.15 18.54
N GLU A 366 18.27 -5.00 19.52
CA GLU A 366 18.94 -6.28 19.79
C GLU A 366 18.24 -7.45 19.08
N LEU A 367 16.95 -7.31 18.77
CA LEU A 367 16.11 -8.32 18.13
C LEU A 367 16.14 -8.29 16.60
N GLU A 368 16.19 -7.10 15.98
CA GLU A 368 15.89 -6.91 14.55
C GLU A 368 16.76 -7.79 13.64
N PHE A 369 18.08 -7.81 13.84
CA PHE A 369 18.99 -8.60 13.00
C PHE A 369 18.89 -10.12 13.22
N PRO A 370 18.94 -10.64 14.47
CA PRO A 370 18.72 -12.07 14.71
C PRO A 370 17.38 -12.59 14.19
N LEU A 371 16.31 -11.79 14.28
CA LEU A 371 14.99 -12.13 13.76
C LEU A 371 14.98 -12.17 12.23
N HIS A 372 15.57 -11.16 11.58
CA HIS A 372 15.70 -11.11 10.12
C HIS A 372 16.37 -12.38 9.57
N LEU A 373 17.49 -12.80 10.17
CA LEU A 373 18.20 -14.01 9.79
C LEU A 373 17.34 -15.28 9.98
N LYS A 374 16.60 -15.38 11.09
CA LYS A 374 15.71 -16.52 11.35
C LYS A 374 14.59 -16.63 10.31
N ILE A 375 14.05 -15.49 9.86
CA ILE A 375 12.99 -15.48 8.85
C ILE A 375 13.52 -15.89 7.49
N GLN A 376 14.65 -15.32 7.05
CA GLN A 376 15.30 -15.76 5.80
C GLN A 376 15.57 -17.27 5.80
N GLN A 377 16.05 -17.83 6.91
CA GLN A 377 16.27 -19.27 7.05
C GLN A 377 14.96 -20.07 6.98
N SER A 378 13.88 -19.55 7.57
CA SER A 378 12.57 -20.21 7.56
C SER A 378 11.93 -20.19 6.17
N GLU A 379 11.99 -19.05 5.47
CA GLU A 379 11.54 -18.93 4.07
C GLU A 379 12.33 -19.85 3.14
N ALA A 380 13.66 -19.88 3.27
CA ALA A 380 14.51 -20.77 2.48
C ALA A 380 14.16 -22.25 2.70
N TYR A 381 13.94 -22.65 3.95
CA TYR A 381 13.53 -24.01 4.29
C TYR A 381 12.15 -24.37 3.72
N LEU A 382 11.16 -23.49 3.90
CA LEU A 382 9.80 -23.75 3.41
C LEU A 382 9.72 -23.73 1.89
N THR A 383 10.47 -22.86 1.22
CA THR A 383 10.60 -22.85 -0.25
C THR A 383 11.20 -24.16 -0.75
N GLN A 384 12.17 -24.73 -0.03
CA GLN A 384 12.72 -26.05 -0.37
C GLN A 384 11.69 -27.17 -0.15
N LYS A 385 10.90 -27.11 0.92
CA LYS A 385 9.89 -28.13 1.27
C LYS A 385 8.67 -28.08 0.35
N TYR A 386 8.24 -26.87 -0.05
CA TYR A 386 7.06 -26.61 -0.86
C TYR A 386 7.43 -25.82 -2.13
N PRO A 387 8.18 -26.42 -3.08
CA PRO A 387 8.74 -25.70 -4.24
C PRO A 387 7.68 -25.17 -5.22
N SER A 388 6.41 -25.51 -5.03
CA SER A 388 5.28 -25.06 -5.84
C SER A 388 4.48 -23.92 -5.20
N THR A 389 4.86 -23.44 -4.01
CA THR A 389 4.13 -22.42 -3.24
C THR A 389 5.12 -21.34 -2.83
N GLU A 390 4.86 -20.08 -3.18
CA GLU A 390 5.63 -18.97 -2.64
C GLU A 390 5.20 -18.75 -1.17
N ILE A 391 6.17 -18.64 -0.28
CA ILE A 391 5.93 -18.50 1.16
C ILE A 391 6.70 -17.28 1.63
N HIS A 392 5.96 -16.31 2.16
CA HIS A 392 6.51 -15.04 2.61
C HIS A 392 6.13 -14.78 4.08
N PHE A 393 7.12 -14.41 4.88
CA PHE A 393 6.92 -13.99 6.26
C PHE A 393 7.15 -12.48 6.40
N PHE A 394 6.08 -11.77 6.72
CA PHE A 394 6.11 -10.35 7.01
C PHE A 394 6.33 -10.14 8.51
N THR A 395 7.48 -9.57 8.88
CA THR A 395 7.73 -9.17 10.27
C THR A 395 6.86 -7.98 10.64
N ASN A 396 6.06 -8.13 11.68
CA ASN A 396 5.21 -7.07 12.16
C ASN A 396 5.51 -6.77 13.64
N ILE A 397 6.41 -5.80 13.86
CA ILE A 397 6.66 -5.24 15.18
C ILE A 397 5.52 -4.27 15.49
N LEU A 398 4.64 -4.65 16.42
CA LEU A 398 3.39 -3.93 16.71
C LEU A 398 3.62 -2.45 17.02
N ARG A 399 4.70 -2.12 17.75
CA ARG A 399 5.08 -0.72 18.02
C ARG A 399 5.36 0.06 16.74
N LYS A 400 6.13 -0.54 15.81
CA LYS A 400 6.44 0.07 14.52
C LYS A 400 5.19 0.22 13.65
N GLN A 401 4.30 -0.79 13.65
CA GLN A 401 3.01 -0.72 12.96
C GLN A 401 2.15 0.43 13.47
N ARG A 402 1.97 0.57 14.79
CA ARG A 402 1.22 1.69 15.39
C ARG A 402 1.83 3.05 15.06
N ALA A 403 3.15 3.12 14.93
CA ALA A 403 3.87 4.32 14.50
C ALA A 403 3.87 4.55 12.97
N GLY A 404 3.37 3.59 12.17
CA GLY A 404 3.42 3.63 10.71
C GLY A 404 4.82 3.47 10.11
N HIS A 405 5.77 2.92 10.87
CA HIS A 405 7.15 2.66 10.42
C HIS A 405 7.24 1.32 9.66
N HIS A 406 7.69 1.36 8.40
CA HIS A 406 7.77 0.17 7.54
C HIS A 406 9.05 0.15 6.67
N THR A 407 9.40 -1.04 6.18
CA THR A 407 10.65 -1.38 5.47
C THR A 407 10.68 -0.82 4.04
N PRO A 408 11.77 -0.29 3.47
CA PRO A 408 11.72 0.31 2.13
C PRO A 408 11.37 -0.68 1.01
N TYR A 409 10.78 -0.17 -0.09
CA TYR A 409 10.47 -0.93 -1.32
C TYR A 409 11.68 -1.70 -1.90
N LEU A 410 12.89 -1.22 -1.61
CA LEU A 410 14.14 -1.83 -2.05
C LEU A 410 14.37 -3.25 -1.49
N VAL A 411 13.66 -3.62 -0.42
CA VAL A 411 13.82 -4.89 0.31
C VAL A 411 12.62 -5.81 0.09
N SER A 412 11.41 -5.24 0.05
CA SER A 412 10.18 -5.96 -0.28
C SER A 412 9.32 -5.07 -1.18
N PRO A 413 8.81 -5.60 -2.32
CA PRO A 413 7.82 -4.91 -3.14
C PRO A 413 6.62 -4.41 -2.31
N GLU A 414 6.27 -5.15 -1.27
CA GLU A 414 5.21 -4.87 -0.31
C GLU A 414 5.65 -3.98 0.87
N GLY A 415 6.96 -3.78 1.05
CA GLY A 415 7.55 -3.13 2.22
C GLY A 415 7.26 -1.63 2.29
N SER A 416 7.14 -0.98 1.15
CA SER A 416 6.91 0.46 1.02
C SER A 416 5.84 1.02 1.99
N MET A 417 6.09 2.18 2.61
CA MET A 417 5.31 2.68 3.77
C MET A 417 3.80 2.74 3.53
N ALA A 418 3.35 3.12 2.33
CA ALA A 418 1.92 3.16 2.02
C ALA A 418 1.30 1.82 1.54
N TYR A 419 2.07 0.73 1.39
CA TYR A 419 1.59 -0.63 1.07
C TYR A 419 1.55 -1.47 2.34
N SER A 420 2.50 -1.28 3.26
CA SER A 420 2.40 -1.85 4.60
C SER A 420 1.22 -1.29 5.40
N LEU A 421 0.89 0.00 5.22
CA LEU A 421 -0.38 0.52 5.74
C LEU A 421 -1.56 -0.13 5.03
N MET A 422 -1.51 -0.29 3.71
CA MET A 422 -2.54 -1.00 2.94
C MET A 422 -2.80 -2.46 3.40
N LEU A 423 -1.75 -3.19 3.83
CA LEU A 423 -1.82 -4.61 4.23
C LEU A 423 -2.26 -4.84 5.68
N ASN A 424 -1.97 -3.91 6.60
CA ASN A 424 -2.07 -4.19 8.05
C ASN A 424 -3.45 -3.90 8.67
N ASP A 425 -4.30 -3.11 8.00
CA ASP A 425 -5.73 -2.92 8.36
C ASP A 425 -6.49 -2.21 7.23
N PHE A 426 -5.79 -1.46 6.36
CA PHE A 426 -6.45 -0.47 5.51
C PHE A 426 -7.13 -1.02 4.24
N LEU A 427 -6.75 -2.19 3.71
CA LEU A 427 -7.40 -2.78 2.51
C LEU A 427 -7.43 -4.31 2.42
N LEU A 428 -6.55 -5.05 3.11
CA LEU A 428 -6.31 -6.47 2.79
C LEU A 428 -6.18 -7.37 4.01
N ASN A 429 -7.33 -7.64 4.65
CA ASN A 429 -7.58 -8.76 5.56
C ASN A 429 -7.23 -8.51 7.04
N PRO A 430 -8.18 -8.64 7.98
CA PRO A 430 -7.85 -8.97 9.35
C PRO A 430 -7.22 -10.36 9.33
N ALA A 431 -6.12 -10.50 10.05
CA ALA A 431 -5.35 -11.71 9.97
C ALA A 431 -6.05 -12.83 10.76
N VAL A 432 -6.38 -13.95 10.11
CA VAL A 432 -6.84 -15.13 10.84
C VAL A 432 -5.63 -15.70 11.57
N MET A 433 -5.75 -15.87 12.88
CA MET A 433 -4.67 -16.36 13.72
C MET A 433 -4.46 -17.85 13.42
N MET A 434 -3.26 -18.20 12.96
CA MET A 434 -2.90 -19.61 12.77
C MET A 434 -2.46 -20.22 14.10
N CYS A 435 -1.70 -19.47 14.90
CA CYS A 435 -1.30 -19.86 16.25
C CYS A 435 -0.85 -18.64 17.07
N GLY A 436 -0.85 -18.81 18.40
CA GLY A 436 -0.34 -17.83 19.36
C GLY A 436 -1.41 -17.21 20.26
N VAL A 437 -1.04 -16.12 20.92
CA VAL A 437 -1.90 -15.38 21.85
C VAL A 437 -2.80 -14.43 21.05
N PRO A 438 -4.10 -14.38 21.35
CA PRO A 438 -5.00 -13.48 20.62
C PRO A 438 -4.63 -12.00 20.78
N PRO A 439 -4.98 -11.15 19.81
CA PRO A 439 -4.94 -9.71 19.97
C PRO A 439 -5.77 -9.26 21.19
N MET A 440 -5.33 -8.19 21.83
CA MET A 440 -6.21 -7.42 22.72
C MET A 440 -7.45 -6.97 21.91
N PRO A 441 -8.68 -7.13 22.44
CA PRO A 441 -9.89 -6.70 21.76
C PRO A 441 -9.81 -5.24 21.34
N PHE A 442 -10.06 -4.94 20.06
CA PHE A 442 -9.82 -3.58 19.57
C PHE A 442 -10.90 -2.60 20.09
N ASP A 443 -12.05 -3.09 20.57
CA ASP A 443 -13.18 -2.32 21.11
C ASP A 443 -12.89 -1.66 22.46
N LEU A 444 -11.84 -2.10 23.16
CA LEU A 444 -11.38 -1.44 24.37
C LEU A 444 -10.84 -0.02 24.08
N PRO A 445 -11.15 1.00 24.92
CA PRO A 445 -10.60 2.35 24.75
C PRO A 445 -9.07 2.37 24.74
N LYS A 446 -8.45 3.23 23.91
CA LYS A 446 -6.98 3.33 23.82
C LYS A 446 -6.32 3.45 25.19
N ASP A 447 -6.79 4.40 25.98
CA ASP A 447 -6.25 4.67 27.31
C ASP A 447 -6.28 3.42 28.19
N PHE A 448 -7.37 2.65 28.13
CA PHE A 448 -7.51 1.41 28.86
C PHE A 448 -6.46 0.37 28.43
N LYS A 449 -6.28 0.17 27.11
CA LYS A 449 -5.28 -0.76 26.57
C LYS A 449 -3.85 -0.40 27.02
N VAL A 450 -3.52 0.90 27.05
CA VAL A 450 -2.21 1.36 27.50
C VAL A 450 -2.07 1.19 29.01
N ILE A 451 -3.08 1.60 29.79
CA ILE A 451 -3.06 1.48 31.26
C ILE A 451 -3.00 0.00 31.70
N SER A 452 -3.59 -0.92 30.94
CA SER A 452 -3.51 -2.34 31.28
C SER A 452 -2.11 -2.93 31.23
N SER A 453 -1.18 -2.27 30.52
CA SER A 453 0.20 -2.74 30.46
C SER A 453 0.99 -2.42 31.73
N ILE A 454 0.55 -1.46 32.55
CA ILE A 454 1.33 -0.91 33.69
C ILE A 454 0.96 -1.52 35.05
N GLY A 455 0.36 -2.72 35.05
CA GLY A 455 0.08 -3.49 36.26
C GLY A 455 -0.98 -2.90 37.19
N VAL A 456 -1.77 -1.92 36.73
CA VAL A 456 -2.82 -1.26 37.52
C VAL A 456 -4.03 -2.16 37.74
N PHE A 457 -4.29 -3.11 36.84
CA PHE A 457 -5.38 -4.06 36.95
C PHE A 457 -4.89 -5.38 37.58
N PRO A 458 -5.53 -5.88 38.64
CA PRO A 458 -5.19 -7.19 39.21
C PRO A 458 -5.45 -8.33 38.21
N ASP A 459 -4.44 -9.16 37.93
CA ASP A 459 -4.50 -10.23 36.91
C ASP A 459 -5.67 -11.21 37.13
N ALA A 460 -6.00 -11.52 38.38
CA ALA A 460 -7.06 -12.47 38.73
C ALA A 460 -8.48 -11.97 38.36
N ASP A 461 -8.66 -10.65 38.27
CA ASP A 461 -9.98 -10.03 38.03
C ASP A 461 -10.17 -9.58 36.58
N TRP A 462 -9.10 -9.57 35.78
CA TRP A 462 -9.08 -9.00 34.42
C TRP A 462 -8.59 -10.01 33.38
N THR A 463 -9.37 -11.08 33.20
CA THR A 463 -9.14 -12.11 32.18
C THR A 463 -10.16 -12.07 31.04
N LEU A 464 -9.69 -12.47 29.85
CA LEU A 464 -10.46 -12.67 28.63
C LEU A 464 -10.63 -14.17 28.41
N ASN A 465 -11.88 -14.61 28.25
CA ASN A 465 -12.20 -16.03 28.05
C ASN A 465 -12.55 -16.28 26.60
N GLN A 466 -12.06 -17.40 26.06
CA GLN A 466 -12.33 -17.88 24.70
C GLN A 466 -12.92 -19.29 24.76
N SER A 467 -13.97 -19.55 23.96
CA SER A 467 -14.54 -20.90 23.79
C SER A 467 -13.77 -21.65 22.69
N ILE A 468 -13.32 -22.88 22.99
CA ILE A 468 -12.59 -23.74 22.04
C ILE A 468 -13.52 -24.84 21.54
N GLU A 469 -13.78 -24.88 20.25
CA GLU A 469 -14.22 -26.09 19.56
C GLU A 469 -13.35 -26.26 18.32
N ILE A 470 -12.46 -27.26 18.37
CA ILE A 470 -11.71 -27.69 17.18
C ILE A 470 -12.75 -28.26 16.20
N ILE A 471 -12.76 -27.77 14.95
CA ILE A 471 -13.65 -28.27 13.89
C ILE A 471 -13.26 -29.72 13.58
N GLU A 472 -13.74 -30.68 14.37
CA GLU A 472 -13.67 -32.10 14.04
C GLU A 472 -15.02 -32.54 13.44
N ALA A 473 -15.03 -32.58 12.10
CA ALA A 473 -15.95 -33.32 11.21
C ALA A 473 -17.41 -32.80 11.04
N PRO A 474 -18.06 -33.10 9.90
CA PRO A 474 -19.39 -32.58 9.58
C PRO A 474 -20.47 -33.16 10.50
N PRO A 475 -21.61 -32.47 10.66
CA PRO A 475 -22.72 -32.98 11.46
C PRO A 475 -23.19 -34.32 10.88
N LYS A 476 -23.39 -35.32 11.75
CA LYS A 476 -23.98 -36.59 11.35
C LYS A 476 -25.35 -36.33 10.73
N PRO A 477 -25.68 -36.93 9.58
CA PRO A 477 -27.01 -36.82 9.02
C PRO A 477 -28.02 -37.41 10.00
N GLU A 478 -29.01 -36.60 10.37
CA GLU A 478 -30.21 -37.06 11.07
C GLU A 478 -30.86 -38.15 10.21
N THR A 479 -30.87 -39.37 10.74
CA THR A 479 -31.57 -40.50 10.12
C THR A 479 -33.00 -40.48 10.63
N GLU A 480 -33.93 -40.09 9.78
CA GLU A 480 -35.37 -40.25 10.00
C GLU A 480 -35.77 -41.74 9.95
N GLY A 481 -36.61 -42.17 10.90
CA GLY A 481 -37.34 -43.46 10.95
C GLY A 481 -36.55 -44.66 11.51
N GLU A 482 -37.10 -45.58 12.31
CA GLU A 482 -38.48 -45.95 12.61
C GLU A 482 -38.60 -46.54 14.04
N SER A 483 -39.86 -46.55 14.50
CA SER A 483 -40.43 -47.02 15.76
C SER A 483 -39.91 -48.34 16.35
N SER A 484 -39.75 -48.37 17.69
CA SER A 484 -40.36 -49.42 18.54
C SER A 484 -40.50 -48.92 19.98
N GLU A 485 -41.68 -49.22 20.54
CA GLU A 485 -42.13 -48.95 21.90
C GLU A 485 -41.30 -49.77 22.91
N GLU A 486 -40.93 -49.18 24.05
CA GLU A 486 -41.15 -49.75 25.40
C GLU A 486 -40.59 -48.86 26.54
N GLU A 487 -41.50 -48.58 27.49
CA GLU A 487 -41.37 -48.26 28.93
C GLU A 487 -40.59 -47.04 29.45
N GLU A 488 -41.36 -46.13 30.07
CA GLU A 488 -40.93 -44.96 30.84
C GLU A 488 -40.12 -45.33 32.09
N SER A 489 -38.87 -44.88 32.15
CA SER A 489 -38.12 -44.63 33.38
C SER A 489 -37.88 -43.11 33.57
N PRO A 490 -37.78 -42.60 34.81
CA PRO A 490 -37.83 -41.17 35.10
C PRO A 490 -36.67 -40.42 34.43
N PRO A 491 -36.82 -39.11 34.13
CA PRO A 491 -35.78 -38.36 33.46
C PRO A 491 -34.54 -38.30 34.36
N GLU A 492 -33.48 -39.00 33.96
CA GLU A 492 -32.14 -38.58 34.34
C GLU A 492 -31.95 -37.15 33.82
N PRO A 493 -31.36 -36.25 34.61
CA PRO A 493 -31.10 -34.90 34.15
C PRO A 493 -30.29 -35.01 32.87
N ALA A 494 -30.81 -34.38 31.80
CA ALA A 494 -30.07 -34.19 30.56
C ALA A 494 -28.63 -33.83 30.91
N ALA A 495 -27.67 -34.62 30.42
CA ALA A 495 -26.25 -34.35 30.59
C ALA A 495 -26.02 -32.90 30.15
N SER A 496 -25.88 -32.02 31.14
CA SER A 496 -25.56 -30.63 30.95
C SER A 496 -24.17 -30.56 30.34
N GLY A 497 -24.05 -29.97 29.16
CA GLY A 497 -22.80 -29.50 28.58
C GLY A 497 -21.77 -30.61 28.35
N ALA A 498 -21.57 -30.97 27.08
CA ALA A 498 -20.18 -31.20 26.68
C ALA A 498 -19.40 -29.95 27.12
N ASP A 499 -18.45 -30.14 28.04
CA ASP A 499 -17.60 -29.07 28.57
C ASP A 499 -16.93 -28.35 27.40
N VAL A 500 -17.45 -27.18 27.02
CA VAL A 500 -16.75 -26.28 26.10
C VAL A 500 -15.47 -25.86 26.83
N GLU A 501 -14.33 -26.37 26.41
CA GLU A 501 -13.04 -25.95 26.95
C GLU A 501 -12.91 -24.42 26.79
N LYS A 502 -12.68 -23.72 27.90
CA LYS A 502 -12.50 -22.26 27.93
C LYS A 502 -11.05 -21.93 28.22
N GLU A 503 -10.36 -21.32 27.27
CA GLU A 503 -9.06 -20.69 27.51
C GLU A 503 -9.25 -19.31 28.14
N SER A 504 -8.35 -18.92 29.06
CA SER A 504 -8.40 -17.62 29.74
C SER A 504 -7.05 -16.90 29.61
N PHE A 505 -7.08 -15.64 29.19
CA PHE A 505 -5.89 -14.80 29.00
C PHE A 505 -5.90 -13.58 29.92
N VAL A 506 -4.77 -13.26 30.55
CA VAL A 506 -4.62 -12.03 31.34
C VAL A 506 -4.50 -10.83 30.40
N LEU A 507 -5.37 -9.84 30.58
CA LEU A 507 -5.52 -8.71 29.66
C LEU A 507 -4.22 -7.89 29.50
N GLY A 508 -3.48 -7.66 30.58
CA GLY A 508 -2.20 -6.93 30.57
C GLY A 508 -1.07 -7.61 29.80
N HIS A 509 -1.19 -8.90 29.47
CA HIS A 509 -0.19 -9.67 28.72
C HIS A 509 -0.51 -9.81 27.23
N LEU A 510 -1.69 -9.35 26.80
CA LEU A 510 -2.12 -9.46 25.40
C LEU A 510 -1.39 -8.46 24.50
N PRO A 511 -1.01 -8.86 23.27
CA PRO A 511 -0.50 -7.94 22.28
C PRO A 511 -1.57 -6.91 21.90
N ASN A 512 -1.23 -5.61 21.97
CA ASN A 512 -2.09 -4.54 21.48
C ASN A 512 -1.88 -4.34 19.96
N TRP A 513 -2.81 -4.85 19.16
CA TRP A 513 -2.78 -4.77 17.70
C TRP A 513 -3.17 -3.40 17.13
N GLY A 514 -3.80 -2.54 17.93
CA GLY A 514 -4.28 -1.23 17.48
C GLY A 514 -5.67 -0.87 17.99
N GLU A 515 -6.26 0.15 17.39
CA GLU A 515 -7.59 0.67 17.72
C GLU A 515 -8.58 0.34 16.60
N ILE A 516 -9.84 0.02 16.94
CA ILE A 516 -10.92 -0.09 15.91
C ILE A 516 -11.09 1.23 15.20
N HIS A 517 -10.97 2.32 15.96
CA HIS A 517 -11.23 3.65 15.48
C HIS A 517 -9.98 4.25 14.82
N ILE A 518 -9.67 3.79 13.60
CA ILE A 518 -8.69 4.48 12.77
C ILE A 518 -9.30 5.84 12.38
N PRO A 519 -8.63 6.97 12.65
CA PRO A 519 -9.17 8.28 12.29
C PRO A 519 -9.37 8.41 10.78
N ARG A 520 -10.52 8.95 10.35
CA ARG A 520 -10.84 9.21 8.92
C ARG A 520 -9.70 9.92 8.19
N LYS A 521 -9.02 10.85 8.86
CA LYS A 521 -7.83 11.56 8.36
C LYS A 521 -6.77 10.62 7.79
N LYS A 522 -6.55 9.45 8.39
CA LYS A 522 -5.59 8.47 7.88
C LYS A 522 -6.01 7.89 6.53
N PHE A 523 -7.29 7.62 6.33
CA PHE A 523 -7.80 7.18 5.02
C PHE A 523 -7.62 8.25 3.95
N LEU A 524 -7.86 9.51 4.30
CA LEU A 524 -7.64 10.64 3.40
C LEU A 524 -6.16 10.76 3.01
N GLU A 525 -5.25 10.72 4.00
CA GLU A 525 -3.80 10.84 3.81
C GLU A 525 -3.20 9.74 2.92
N HIS A 526 -3.74 8.52 2.99
CA HIS A 526 -3.20 7.33 2.30
C HIS A 526 -3.88 7.00 0.98
N SER A 527 -5.02 7.64 0.68
CA SER A 527 -5.84 7.27 -0.47
C SER A 527 -5.10 7.32 -1.82
N VAL A 528 -4.50 8.46 -2.17
CA VAL A 528 -3.73 8.60 -3.43
C VAL A 528 -2.54 7.62 -3.47
N PRO A 529 -1.68 7.52 -2.44
CA PRO A 529 -0.62 6.51 -2.39
C PRO A 529 -1.10 5.08 -2.66
N ILE A 530 -2.25 4.69 -2.09
CA ILE A 530 -2.86 3.38 -2.29
C ILE A 530 -3.20 3.15 -3.77
N PHE A 531 -3.90 4.08 -4.43
CA PHE A 531 -4.22 3.97 -5.86
C PHE A 531 -2.96 3.82 -6.71
N LEU A 532 -1.94 4.62 -6.42
CA LEU A 532 -0.68 4.57 -7.15
C LEU A 532 0.03 3.21 -7.00
N ARG A 533 -0.11 2.54 -5.86
CA ARG A 533 0.48 1.22 -5.60
C ARG A 533 -0.35 0.08 -6.18
N GLU A 534 -1.67 0.13 -6.01
CA GLU A 534 -2.58 -0.84 -6.61
C GLU A 534 -2.48 -0.85 -8.15
N SER A 535 -2.04 0.26 -8.75
CA SER A 535 -1.70 0.34 -10.18
C SER A 535 -0.60 -0.64 -10.62
N GLU A 536 0.30 -1.07 -9.73
CA GLU A 536 1.35 -2.03 -10.04
C GLU A 536 0.77 -3.40 -10.36
N LYS A 537 -0.31 -3.80 -9.67
CA LYS A 537 -1.00 -5.08 -9.91
C LYS A 537 -1.54 -5.20 -11.33
N VAL A 538 -1.70 -4.09 -12.07
CA VAL A 538 -1.98 -4.09 -13.52
C VAL A 538 -0.85 -4.76 -14.29
N SER A 539 0.41 -4.46 -13.96
CA SER A 539 1.59 -5.09 -14.58
C SER A 539 1.68 -6.58 -14.23
N HIS A 540 1.17 -6.98 -13.07
CA HIS A 540 1.13 -8.37 -12.60
C HIS A 540 -0.10 -9.16 -13.08
N ARG A 541 -0.94 -8.59 -13.96
CA ARG A 541 -2.19 -9.22 -14.43
C ARG A 541 -3.14 -9.55 -13.27
N ASN A 542 -3.37 -8.57 -12.39
CA ASN A 542 -4.24 -8.70 -11.22
C ASN A 542 -5.09 -7.44 -11.00
N LEU A 543 -5.51 -6.79 -12.08
CA LEU A 543 -6.38 -5.61 -12.06
C LEU A 543 -7.71 -5.84 -11.32
N PRO A 544 -8.39 -7.01 -11.42
CA PRO A 544 -9.60 -7.26 -10.62
C PRO A 544 -9.39 -7.11 -9.10
N LYS A 545 -8.31 -7.67 -8.55
CA LYS A 545 -7.97 -7.52 -7.11
C LYS A 545 -7.62 -6.07 -6.76
N ALA A 546 -6.98 -5.35 -7.68
CA ALA A 546 -6.64 -3.94 -7.49
C ALA A 546 -7.89 -3.08 -7.35
N LEU A 547 -8.88 -3.28 -8.25
CA LEU A 547 -10.15 -2.57 -8.22
C LEU A 547 -10.95 -2.83 -6.95
N LEU A 548 -11.04 -4.07 -6.48
CA LEU A 548 -11.72 -4.37 -5.21
C LEU A 548 -11.10 -3.59 -4.03
N ASN A 549 -9.79 -3.33 -4.06
CA ASN A 549 -9.14 -2.53 -3.01
C ASN A 549 -9.40 -1.03 -3.21
N CYS A 550 -9.32 -0.55 -4.45
CA CYS A 550 -9.61 0.85 -4.78
C CYS A 550 -11.08 1.23 -4.50
N TRP A 551 -12.05 0.37 -4.78
CA TRP A 551 -13.46 0.61 -4.47
C TRP A 551 -13.76 0.61 -2.98
N TRP A 552 -13.08 -0.22 -2.19
CA TRP A 552 -13.18 -0.16 -0.72
C TRP A 552 -12.68 1.18 -0.18
N LEU A 553 -11.55 1.66 -0.72
CA LEU A 553 -11.04 2.98 -0.36
C LEU A 553 -11.98 4.10 -0.81
N GLU A 554 -12.53 4.00 -2.02
CA GLU A 554 -13.54 4.94 -2.53
C GLU A 554 -14.77 4.97 -1.63
N MET A 555 -15.26 3.81 -1.19
CA MET A 555 -16.37 3.69 -0.26
C MET A 555 -16.08 4.46 1.04
N ILE A 556 -14.91 4.23 1.64
CA ILE A 556 -14.53 4.93 2.89
C ILE A 556 -14.39 6.45 2.68
N VAL A 557 -13.80 6.89 1.57
CA VAL A 557 -13.49 8.32 1.35
C VAL A 557 -14.70 9.10 0.83
N CYS A 558 -15.53 8.49 -0.02
CA CYS A 558 -16.58 9.16 -0.77
C CYS A 558 -18.00 8.81 -0.31
N ILE A 559 -18.23 7.62 0.25
CA ILE A 559 -19.57 7.12 0.58
C ILE A 559 -19.85 7.19 2.08
N ASP A 560 -18.91 6.77 2.93
CA ASP A 560 -19.07 6.85 4.38
C ASP A 560 -19.30 8.31 4.83
N LYS A 561 -20.28 8.53 5.71
CA LYS A 561 -20.58 9.87 6.24
C LYS A 561 -19.36 10.41 6.99
N GLU A 562 -19.11 11.71 6.86
CA GLU A 562 -17.92 12.33 7.47
C GLU A 562 -17.87 12.19 8.98
N GLU A 563 -19.04 12.20 9.63
CA GLU A 563 -19.22 12.06 11.09
C GLU A 563 -19.14 10.60 11.58
N ASP A 564 -19.32 9.61 10.69
CA ASP A 564 -19.31 8.20 11.05
C ASP A 564 -17.87 7.65 11.11
N LEU A 565 -17.70 6.59 11.90
CA LEU A 565 -16.44 5.85 11.91
C LEU A 565 -16.23 5.19 10.54
N PRO A 566 -15.02 5.31 9.95
CA PRO A 566 -14.68 4.58 8.73
C PRO A 566 -14.95 3.08 8.87
N THR A 567 -15.49 2.50 7.82
CA THR A 567 -15.78 1.06 7.78
C THR A 567 -14.47 0.25 7.89
N SER A 568 -14.41 -0.68 8.86
CA SER A 568 -13.25 -1.53 9.13
C SER A 568 -13.61 -3.01 8.96
N LEU A 569 -12.84 -3.74 8.14
CA LEU A 569 -13.02 -5.19 7.97
C LEU A 569 -12.80 -5.94 9.29
N THR A 570 -11.82 -5.51 10.09
CA THR A 570 -11.53 -6.09 11.41
C THR A 570 -12.72 -5.94 12.35
N ARG A 571 -13.35 -4.76 12.33
CA ARG A 571 -14.58 -4.52 13.10
C ARG A 571 -15.73 -5.40 12.63
N LEU A 572 -15.92 -5.53 11.31
CA LEU A 572 -17.00 -6.34 10.72
C LEU A 572 -16.82 -7.84 10.97
N LEU A 573 -15.59 -8.37 11.01
CA LEU A 573 -15.38 -9.77 11.40
C LEU A 573 -15.82 -10.07 12.84
N TRP A 574 -15.56 -9.14 13.76
CA TRP A 574 -15.93 -9.31 15.16
C TRP A 574 -17.36 -8.93 15.47
N ASN A 575 -17.95 -8.06 14.65
CA ASN A 575 -19.31 -7.58 14.79
C ASN A 575 -20.01 -7.63 13.42
N PRO A 576 -20.31 -8.84 12.89
CA PRO A 576 -20.92 -8.98 11.57
C PRO A 576 -22.31 -8.35 11.47
N ASP A 577 -22.99 -8.17 12.60
CA ASP A 577 -24.29 -7.49 12.69
C ASP A 577 -24.21 -5.97 12.45
N GLN A 578 -23.00 -5.39 12.45
CA GLN A 578 -22.76 -3.97 12.17
C GLN A 578 -22.56 -3.67 10.68
N ARG A 579 -22.76 -4.65 9.81
CA ARG A 579 -22.75 -4.44 8.35
C ARG A 579 -23.88 -3.51 7.94
N TYR A 580 -23.64 -2.72 6.89
CA TYR A 580 -24.52 -1.64 6.47
C TYR A 580 -25.96 -2.10 6.22
N PHE A 581 -26.16 -3.19 5.49
CA PHE A 581 -27.50 -3.67 5.16
C PHE A 581 -28.24 -4.32 6.34
N LEU A 582 -27.51 -4.76 7.39
CA LEU A 582 -28.10 -5.29 8.62
C LEU A 582 -28.45 -4.17 9.60
N SER A 583 -27.54 -3.19 9.77
CA SER A 583 -27.75 -2.06 10.69
C SER A 583 -28.89 -1.15 10.24
N ASP A 584 -29.04 -0.97 8.94
CA ASP A 584 -30.05 -0.08 8.35
C ASP A 584 -31.32 -0.84 7.94
N GLU A 585 -31.44 -2.12 8.31
CA GLU A 585 -32.58 -3.00 7.99
C GLU A 585 -32.96 -2.96 6.50
N ILE A 586 -31.96 -2.94 5.62
CA ILE A 586 -32.14 -2.86 4.17
C ILE A 586 -32.64 -4.21 3.67
N ASN A 587 -33.71 -4.18 2.87
CA ASN A 587 -34.32 -5.37 2.28
C ASN A 587 -34.36 -5.27 0.75
N GLY A 588 -34.34 -6.42 0.07
CA GLY A 588 -34.47 -6.51 -1.38
C GLY A 588 -33.88 -7.80 -1.93
N PRO A 589 -34.19 -8.18 -3.19
CA PRO A 589 -33.80 -9.48 -3.75
C PRO A 589 -32.29 -9.77 -3.70
N LEU A 590 -31.45 -8.73 -3.83
CA LEU A 590 -30.00 -8.83 -3.67
C LEU A 590 -29.60 -9.20 -2.24
N ILE A 591 -30.17 -8.49 -1.25
CA ILE A 591 -29.86 -8.70 0.17
C ILE A 591 -30.37 -10.07 0.63
N ASP A 592 -31.58 -10.45 0.22
CA ASP A 592 -32.16 -11.77 0.51
C ASP A 592 -31.26 -12.90 -0.01
N ALA A 593 -30.68 -12.73 -1.20
CA ALA A 593 -29.75 -13.71 -1.76
C ALA A 593 -28.43 -13.81 -0.98
N ILE A 594 -27.90 -12.68 -0.49
CA ILE A 594 -26.70 -12.64 0.37
C ILE A 594 -26.98 -13.35 1.71
N ILE A 595 -28.08 -13.00 2.39
CA ILE A 595 -28.47 -13.60 3.68
C ILE A 595 -28.69 -15.11 3.52
N LYS A 596 -29.32 -15.53 2.41
CA LYS A 596 -29.49 -16.95 2.12
C LYS A 596 -28.15 -17.67 1.98
N LEU A 597 -27.21 -17.12 1.19
CA LEU A 597 -25.87 -17.71 1.05
C LEU A 597 -25.16 -17.81 2.40
N GLU A 598 -25.27 -16.81 3.27
CA GLU A 598 -24.65 -16.84 4.59
C GLU A 598 -25.30 -17.82 5.56
N THR A 599 -26.60 -18.04 5.41
CA THR A 599 -27.35 -19.07 6.15
C THR A 599 -26.94 -20.47 5.70
N ASP A 600 -26.85 -20.69 4.38
CA ASP A 600 -26.45 -21.96 3.78
C ASP A 600 -24.95 -22.26 4.03
N TYR A 601 -24.13 -21.21 4.17
CA TYR A 601 -22.68 -21.29 4.35
C TYR A 601 -22.18 -20.37 5.49
N PRO A 602 -22.25 -20.82 6.77
CA PRO A 602 -21.85 -20.02 7.93
C PRO A 602 -20.37 -19.60 7.98
N GLY A 603 -19.51 -20.17 7.11
CA GLY A 603 -18.13 -19.74 6.94
C GLY A 603 -17.97 -18.43 6.15
N LEU A 604 -18.99 -17.99 5.43
CA LEU A 604 -18.93 -16.76 4.62
C LEU A 604 -18.79 -15.48 5.46
N PRO A 605 -19.56 -15.26 6.54
CA PRO A 605 -19.38 -14.08 7.39
C PRO A 605 -18.02 -14.02 8.11
N LEU A 606 -17.26 -15.12 8.13
CA LEU A 606 -15.90 -15.19 8.69
C LEU A 606 -14.81 -14.96 7.63
N ASP A 607 -15.17 -14.88 6.35
CA ASP A 607 -14.24 -14.58 5.25
C ASP A 607 -14.18 -13.05 5.02
N PRO A 608 -13.01 -12.40 5.17
CA PRO A 608 -12.94 -10.95 5.04
C PRO A 608 -13.15 -10.45 3.61
N TRP A 609 -12.86 -11.28 2.60
CA TRP A 609 -13.16 -10.95 1.20
C TRP A 609 -14.66 -11.01 0.91
N TRP A 610 -15.39 -11.93 1.56
CA TRP A 610 -16.84 -11.98 1.49
C TRP A 610 -17.48 -10.75 2.15
N LEU A 611 -17.04 -10.39 3.36
CA LEU A 611 -17.51 -9.16 4.04
C LEU A 611 -17.22 -7.91 3.21
N LYS A 612 -16.01 -7.80 2.66
CA LYS A 612 -15.62 -6.72 1.77
C LYS A 612 -16.53 -6.64 0.55
N PHE A 613 -16.78 -7.77 -0.11
CA PHE A 613 -17.61 -7.86 -1.29
C PHE A 613 -19.06 -7.42 -1.03
N THR A 614 -19.69 -7.98 0.01
CA THR A 614 -21.11 -7.70 0.34
C THR A 614 -21.32 -6.25 0.78
N GLU A 615 -20.41 -5.71 1.60
CA GLU A 615 -20.47 -4.32 2.06
C GLU A 615 -20.29 -3.32 0.90
N MET A 616 -19.34 -3.55 -0.01
CA MET A 616 -19.20 -2.71 -1.22
C MET A 616 -20.44 -2.79 -2.10
N LEU A 617 -20.97 -3.99 -2.31
CA LEU A 617 -22.10 -4.18 -3.21
C LEU A 617 -23.35 -3.43 -2.74
N ALA A 618 -23.62 -3.46 -1.42
CA ALA A 618 -24.74 -2.75 -0.81
C ALA A 618 -24.55 -1.22 -0.81
N ARG A 619 -23.35 -0.72 -0.48
CA ARG A 619 -23.10 0.73 -0.40
C ARG A 619 -23.06 1.41 -1.77
N PHE A 620 -22.55 0.74 -2.80
CA PHE A 620 -22.54 1.30 -4.15
C PHE A 620 -23.94 1.37 -4.77
N GLU A 621 -24.87 0.47 -4.42
CA GLU A 621 -26.29 0.62 -4.78
C GLU A 621 -26.82 1.94 -4.22
N SER A 622 -26.64 2.14 -2.90
CA SER A 622 -27.10 3.34 -2.19
C SER A 622 -26.48 4.65 -2.69
N TYR A 623 -25.30 4.57 -3.30
CA TYR A 623 -24.50 5.73 -3.72
C TYR A 623 -24.71 6.12 -5.17
N GLU A 624 -24.87 5.17 -6.09
CA GLU A 624 -24.97 5.44 -7.53
C GLU A 624 -26.41 5.57 -8.05
N GLN A 625 -27.42 5.11 -7.29
CA GLN A 625 -28.83 5.26 -7.62
C GLN A 625 -29.50 6.40 -6.84
N ASP A 626 -30.43 7.11 -7.48
CA ASP A 626 -31.23 8.15 -6.84
C ASP A 626 -32.08 7.56 -5.69
N GLU A 627 -32.33 8.32 -4.62
CA GLU A 627 -33.03 7.83 -3.42
C GLU A 627 -34.42 7.21 -3.71
N ASP A 628 -35.08 7.66 -4.78
CA ASP A 628 -36.40 7.19 -5.20
C ASP A 628 -36.38 5.90 -6.07
N GLU A 629 -35.20 5.39 -6.46
CA GLU A 629 -35.03 4.23 -7.36
C GLU A 629 -34.37 2.99 -6.72
N LYS A 630 -34.04 3.04 -5.42
CA LYS A 630 -33.33 1.96 -4.70
C LYS A 630 -34.22 0.74 -4.48
N ASP A 631 -34.08 -0.28 -5.32
CA ASP A 631 -34.83 -1.55 -5.21
C ASP A 631 -33.98 -2.75 -4.79
N PHE A 632 -32.65 -2.59 -4.71
CA PHE A 632 -31.69 -3.66 -4.39
C PHE A 632 -31.97 -4.93 -5.21
N SER A 633 -32.28 -4.76 -6.50
CA SER A 633 -32.62 -5.85 -7.41
C SER A 633 -31.42 -6.27 -8.26
N LEU A 634 -31.25 -7.58 -8.44
CA LEU A 634 -30.21 -8.13 -9.31
C LEU A 634 -30.33 -7.65 -10.78
N GLY A 635 -31.52 -7.23 -11.21
CA GLY A 635 -31.78 -6.75 -12.57
C GLY A 635 -31.41 -5.29 -12.85
N THR A 636 -31.23 -4.47 -11.81
CA THR A 636 -31.06 -3.01 -11.87
C THR A 636 -29.66 -2.54 -11.44
N LEU A 637 -28.76 -3.48 -11.14
CA LEU A 637 -27.38 -3.20 -10.71
C LEU A 637 -26.65 -2.23 -11.64
N SER A 638 -25.92 -1.30 -11.04
CA SER A 638 -25.07 -0.35 -11.77
C SER A 638 -23.92 -1.05 -12.51
N VAL A 639 -23.26 -0.31 -13.41
CA VAL A 639 -22.04 -0.79 -14.09
C VAL A 639 -20.96 -1.13 -13.07
N THR A 640 -20.76 -0.30 -12.05
CA THR A 640 -19.76 -0.53 -11.00
C THR A 640 -20.06 -1.81 -10.24
N GLN A 641 -21.31 -2.03 -9.83
CA GLN A 641 -21.72 -3.21 -9.08
C GLN A 641 -21.57 -4.52 -9.87
N LYS A 642 -21.97 -4.52 -11.14
CA LYS A 642 -21.73 -5.66 -12.05
C LYS A 642 -20.24 -5.97 -12.17
N GLN A 643 -19.38 -4.94 -12.19
CA GLN A 643 -17.93 -5.14 -12.21
C GLN A 643 -17.33 -5.52 -10.84
N ILE A 644 -17.94 -5.16 -9.71
CA ILE A 644 -17.58 -5.68 -8.38
C ILE A 644 -17.84 -7.18 -8.33
N ILE A 645 -19.03 -7.63 -8.75
CA ILE A 645 -19.40 -9.05 -8.89
C ILE A 645 -18.42 -9.78 -9.80
N PHE A 646 -18.13 -9.23 -10.98
CA PHE A 646 -17.17 -9.81 -11.90
C PHE A 646 -15.76 -9.92 -11.29
N CYS A 647 -15.25 -8.84 -10.68
CA CYS A 647 -13.92 -8.82 -10.08
C CYS A 647 -13.80 -9.81 -8.91
N PHE A 648 -14.83 -9.91 -8.09
CA PHE A 648 -14.90 -10.89 -7.01
C PHE A 648 -14.96 -12.32 -7.56
N ALA A 649 -15.74 -12.56 -8.62
CA ALA A 649 -15.76 -13.85 -9.29
C ALA A 649 -14.39 -14.27 -9.86
N GLN A 650 -13.61 -13.32 -10.40
CA GLN A 650 -12.21 -13.59 -10.79
C GLN A 650 -11.32 -13.88 -9.59
N HIS A 651 -11.55 -13.22 -8.45
CA HIS A 651 -10.86 -13.53 -7.21
C HIS A 651 -11.14 -14.97 -6.76
N LEU A 652 -12.40 -15.44 -6.82
CA LEU A 652 -12.82 -16.81 -6.47
C LEU A 652 -12.35 -17.89 -7.45
N ARG A 653 -11.92 -17.51 -8.66
CA ARG A 653 -11.69 -18.42 -9.81
C ARG A 653 -12.93 -19.22 -10.20
N ILE A 654 -14.05 -18.54 -10.44
CA ILE A 654 -15.30 -19.20 -10.91
C ILE A 654 -15.11 -20.02 -12.21
N SER A 655 -14.05 -19.78 -12.98
CA SER A 655 -13.66 -20.64 -14.12
C SER A 655 -13.56 -22.12 -13.78
N ASP A 656 -13.27 -22.45 -12.52
CA ASP A 656 -13.04 -23.83 -12.06
C ASP A 656 -14.35 -24.60 -11.90
N ILE A 657 -15.47 -23.89 -11.70
CA ILE A 657 -16.81 -24.47 -11.50
C ILE A 657 -17.71 -24.35 -12.74
N ILE A 658 -17.28 -23.67 -13.81
CA ILE A 658 -18.11 -23.54 -15.02
C ILE A 658 -18.06 -24.83 -15.84
N ASN A 659 -19.23 -25.34 -16.20
CA ASN A 659 -19.39 -26.38 -17.21
C ASN A 659 -19.55 -25.74 -18.59
N TYR A 660 -18.45 -25.69 -19.34
CA TYR A 660 -18.42 -25.13 -20.69
C TYR A 660 -19.31 -25.88 -21.69
N GLY A 661 -19.83 -27.06 -21.35
CA GLY A 661 -20.73 -27.84 -22.22
C GLY A 661 -22.21 -27.82 -21.97
N ASP A 662 -22.62 -27.28 -20.83
CA ASP A 662 -24.04 -27.11 -20.54
C ASP A 662 -24.38 -25.62 -20.57
N GLN A 663 -24.13 -24.97 -21.72
CA GLN A 663 -24.36 -23.53 -21.92
C GLN A 663 -23.69 -22.64 -20.85
N GLY A 664 -22.59 -23.11 -20.24
CA GLY A 664 -21.89 -22.39 -19.20
C GLY A 664 -22.55 -22.46 -17.82
N LYS A 665 -23.49 -23.37 -17.56
CA LYS A 665 -24.00 -23.62 -16.20
C LYS A 665 -22.89 -24.10 -15.27
N ALA A 666 -23.11 -24.02 -13.96
CA ALA A 666 -22.21 -24.61 -12.98
C ALA A 666 -22.05 -26.13 -13.18
N LYS A 667 -20.88 -26.66 -12.84
CA LYS A 667 -20.61 -28.10 -12.75
C LYS A 667 -21.47 -28.70 -11.64
N TRP A 668 -21.93 -29.92 -11.86
CA TRP A 668 -22.48 -30.73 -10.79
C TRP A 668 -21.34 -31.12 -9.83
N LEU A 669 -21.56 -30.89 -8.55
CA LEU A 669 -20.65 -31.27 -7.47
C LEU A 669 -21.24 -32.46 -6.72
N ASP A 670 -20.38 -33.36 -6.27
CA ASP A 670 -20.76 -34.47 -5.39
C ASP A 670 -20.99 -33.98 -3.95
N ASP A 671 -21.59 -34.86 -3.13
CA ASP A 671 -21.86 -34.57 -1.72
C ASP A 671 -20.56 -34.38 -0.91
N ASP A 672 -19.45 -34.97 -1.37
CA ASP A 672 -18.11 -34.88 -0.78
C ASP A 672 -17.36 -33.57 -1.12
N ALA A 673 -17.92 -32.72 -1.99
CA ALA A 673 -17.30 -31.45 -2.37
C ALA A 673 -17.08 -30.53 -1.16
N THR A 674 -16.05 -29.67 -1.22
CA THR A 674 -15.81 -28.70 -0.14
C THR A 674 -16.93 -27.67 -0.06
N TRP A 675 -17.22 -27.15 1.15
CA TRP A 675 -18.24 -26.11 1.32
C TRP A 675 -17.95 -24.89 0.42
N ARG A 676 -16.67 -24.54 0.25
CA ARG A 676 -16.20 -23.50 -0.67
C ARG A 676 -16.68 -23.74 -2.10
N SER A 677 -16.53 -24.96 -2.61
CA SER A 677 -16.90 -25.29 -3.99
C SER A 677 -18.41 -25.18 -4.20
N ARG A 678 -19.20 -25.63 -3.23
CA ARG A 678 -20.66 -25.47 -3.22
C ARG A 678 -21.09 -24.00 -3.13
N ALA A 679 -20.48 -23.23 -2.22
CA ALA A 679 -20.74 -21.80 -2.09
C ALA A 679 -20.41 -21.03 -3.38
N MET A 680 -19.34 -21.38 -4.09
CA MET A 680 -19.04 -20.81 -5.41
C MET A 680 -20.09 -21.12 -6.47
N VAL A 681 -20.64 -22.34 -6.47
CA VAL A 681 -21.71 -22.74 -7.41
C VAL A 681 -22.96 -21.92 -7.16
N ASP A 682 -23.36 -21.75 -5.89
CA ASP A 682 -24.55 -20.98 -5.55
C ASP A 682 -24.33 -19.48 -5.79
N TYR A 683 -23.16 -18.94 -5.44
CA TYR A 683 -22.75 -17.59 -5.86
C TYR A 683 -22.90 -17.40 -7.38
N TYR A 684 -22.38 -18.34 -8.18
CA TYR A 684 -22.45 -18.25 -9.63
C TYR A 684 -23.88 -18.28 -10.16
N ASN A 685 -24.72 -19.15 -9.58
CA ASN A 685 -26.12 -19.28 -9.98
C ASN A 685 -26.96 -18.05 -9.61
N VAL A 686 -26.66 -17.40 -8.49
CA VAL A 686 -27.31 -16.16 -8.04
C VAL A 686 -26.91 -14.98 -8.93
N PHE A 687 -25.60 -14.69 -8.99
CA PHE A 687 -25.09 -13.45 -9.57
C PHE A 687 -24.87 -13.50 -11.09
N PHE A 688 -24.88 -14.70 -11.71
CA PHE A 688 -24.86 -14.87 -13.17
C PHE A 688 -26.10 -15.66 -13.63
N SER A 689 -27.25 -15.31 -13.09
CA SER A 689 -28.56 -15.84 -13.47
C SER A 689 -28.98 -15.37 -14.87
N ASP A 690 -28.61 -14.14 -15.26
CA ASP A 690 -28.82 -13.58 -16.60
C ASP A 690 -28.00 -14.32 -17.69
N PRO A 691 -28.63 -14.78 -18.78
CA PRO A 691 -27.94 -15.52 -19.84
C PRO A 691 -26.87 -14.71 -20.60
N GLU A 692 -27.03 -13.40 -20.76
CA GLU A 692 -26.06 -12.56 -21.49
C GLU A 692 -24.81 -12.31 -20.64
N GLU A 693 -24.98 -11.97 -19.37
CA GLU A 693 -23.88 -11.81 -18.41
C GLU A 693 -23.13 -13.12 -18.21
N ARG A 694 -23.87 -14.23 -18.08
CA ARG A 694 -23.28 -15.59 -18.03
C ARG A 694 -22.44 -15.87 -19.27
N ALA A 695 -22.96 -15.56 -20.46
CA ALA A 695 -22.23 -15.77 -21.71
C ALA A 695 -20.96 -14.93 -21.79
N GLU A 696 -20.95 -13.70 -21.28
CA GLU A 696 -19.75 -12.86 -21.24
C GLU A 696 -18.68 -13.42 -20.30
N VAL A 697 -19.06 -13.84 -19.09
CA VAL A 697 -18.16 -14.50 -18.15
C VAL A 697 -17.61 -15.81 -18.71
N VAL A 698 -18.43 -16.63 -19.35
CA VAL A 698 -18.00 -17.87 -20.00
C VAL A 698 -16.97 -17.58 -21.09
N ARG A 699 -17.22 -16.59 -21.96
CA ARG A 699 -16.26 -16.19 -23.00
C ARG A 699 -14.95 -15.72 -22.41
N PHE A 700 -15.01 -14.95 -21.32
CA PHE A 700 -13.83 -14.50 -20.59
C PHE A 700 -13.06 -15.69 -20.00
N SER A 701 -13.73 -16.59 -19.27
CA SER A 701 -13.12 -17.77 -18.63
C SER A 701 -12.58 -18.79 -19.63
N GLN A 702 -13.14 -18.86 -20.84
CA GLN A 702 -12.56 -19.62 -21.96
C GLN A 702 -11.24 -19.04 -22.48
N GLY A 703 -10.84 -17.83 -22.05
CA GLY A 703 -9.63 -17.14 -22.50
C GLY A 703 -9.79 -16.51 -23.89
N ARG A 704 -11.01 -16.09 -24.27
CA ARG A 704 -11.22 -15.34 -25.52
C ARG A 704 -10.64 -13.94 -25.40
N ASP A 705 -9.85 -13.56 -26.40
CA ASP A 705 -9.11 -12.30 -26.33
C ASP A 705 -9.98 -11.06 -26.52
N ASP A 706 -11.03 -11.14 -27.33
CA ASP A 706 -11.98 -10.05 -27.54
C ASP A 706 -12.72 -9.71 -26.23
N ALA A 707 -13.14 -10.73 -25.49
CA ALA A 707 -13.73 -10.59 -24.16
C ALA A 707 -12.70 -10.03 -23.16
N GLY A 708 -11.50 -10.61 -23.11
CA GLY A 708 -10.42 -10.14 -22.22
C GLY A 708 -10.05 -8.68 -22.43
N ASN A 709 -9.83 -8.25 -23.68
CA ASN A 709 -9.50 -6.86 -24.03
C ASN A 709 -10.64 -5.89 -23.71
N ARG A 710 -11.90 -6.30 -23.92
CA ARG A 710 -13.07 -5.48 -23.58
C ARG A 710 -13.15 -5.24 -22.08
N VAL A 711 -13.08 -6.33 -21.30
CA VAL A 711 -13.09 -6.27 -19.83
C VAL A 711 -11.92 -5.43 -19.34
N GLU A 712 -10.71 -5.62 -19.86
CA GLU A 712 -9.54 -4.81 -19.47
C GLU A 712 -9.77 -3.32 -19.70
N LYS A 713 -10.34 -2.95 -20.84
CA LYS A 713 -10.64 -1.55 -21.13
C LYS A 713 -11.67 -0.97 -20.14
N VAL A 714 -12.71 -1.72 -19.81
CA VAL A 714 -13.73 -1.31 -18.82
C VAL A 714 -13.12 -1.18 -17.43
N LEU A 715 -12.38 -2.18 -16.96
CA LEU A 715 -11.77 -2.17 -15.63
C LEU A 715 -10.72 -1.05 -15.50
N LYS A 716 -9.90 -0.80 -16.54
CA LYS A 716 -8.96 0.34 -16.53
C LYS A 716 -9.69 1.68 -16.45
N LEU A 717 -10.81 1.83 -17.17
CA LEU A 717 -11.62 3.05 -17.10
C LEU A 717 -12.18 3.26 -15.70
N LEU A 718 -12.79 2.24 -15.11
CA LEU A 718 -13.37 2.31 -13.77
C LEU A 718 -12.30 2.60 -12.69
N PHE A 719 -11.09 2.07 -12.85
CA PHE A 719 -9.97 2.39 -11.96
C PHE A 719 -9.64 3.90 -12.01
N LEU A 720 -9.54 4.45 -13.22
CA LEU A 720 -9.26 5.88 -13.41
C LEU A 720 -10.40 6.77 -12.91
N GLU A 721 -11.65 6.34 -13.07
CA GLU A 721 -12.82 7.06 -12.58
C GLU A 721 -12.89 7.05 -11.05
N SER A 722 -12.68 5.89 -10.42
CA SER A 722 -12.58 5.73 -8.97
C SER A 722 -11.50 6.65 -8.38
N MET A 723 -10.29 6.61 -8.95
CA MET A 723 -9.19 7.48 -8.52
C MET A 723 -9.54 8.96 -8.64
N LYS A 724 -10.20 9.38 -9.73
CA LYS A 724 -10.63 10.77 -9.94
C LYS A 724 -11.69 11.21 -8.94
N ARG A 725 -12.66 10.36 -8.61
CA ARG A 725 -13.70 10.68 -7.61
C ARG A 725 -13.07 10.87 -6.23
N VAL A 726 -12.17 9.97 -5.84
CA VAL A 726 -11.41 10.09 -4.60
C VAL A 726 -10.55 11.36 -4.58
N GLU A 727 -9.76 11.62 -5.63
CA GLU A 727 -8.94 12.83 -5.72
C GLU A 727 -9.79 14.11 -5.67
N SER A 728 -10.94 14.11 -6.35
CA SER A 728 -11.89 15.22 -6.32
C SER A 728 -12.43 15.45 -4.91
N LYS A 729 -12.83 14.39 -4.19
CA LYS A 729 -13.31 14.50 -2.80
C LYS A 729 -12.23 15.06 -1.88
N LEU A 730 -10.99 14.61 -2.00
CA LEU A 730 -9.86 15.19 -1.24
C LEU A 730 -9.66 16.68 -1.53
N CYS A 731 -9.78 17.06 -2.80
CA CYS A 731 -9.64 18.44 -3.23
C CYS A 731 -10.78 19.32 -2.71
N THR A 732 -12.02 18.82 -2.68
CA THR A 732 -13.17 19.48 -2.06
C THR A 732 -12.96 19.67 -0.55
N ILE A 733 -12.52 18.63 0.17
CA ILE A 733 -12.19 18.74 1.61
C ILE A 733 -11.14 19.85 1.83
N GLY A 734 -10.06 19.85 1.04
CA GLY A 734 -9.03 20.88 1.14
C GLY A 734 -9.50 22.29 0.76
N LEU A 735 -10.46 22.39 -0.18
CA LEU A 735 -11.11 23.64 -0.55
C LEU A 735 -11.98 24.19 0.58
N ASP A 736 -12.84 23.34 1.15
CA ASP A 736 -13.76 23.71 2.22
C ASP A 736 -12.99 24.15 3.47
N HIS A 737 -11.96 23.40 3.85
CA HIS A 737 -11.04 23.79 4.93
C HIS A 737 -10.36 25.13 4.65
N ALA A 738 -9.92 25.39 3.41
CA ALA A 738 -9.27 26.67 3.08
C ALA A 738 -10.24 27.84 3.13
N VAL A 739 -11.47 27.65 2.62
CA VAL A 739 -12.54 28.66 2.67
C VAL A 739 -12.89 28.96 4.13
N GLU A 740 -13.06 27.93 4.95
CA GLU A 740 -13.37 28.05 6.36
C GLU A 740 -12.23 28.73 7.14
N ASN A 741 -11.00 28.24 7.01
CA ASN A 741 -9.84 28.80 7.71
C ASN A 741 -9.61 30.28 7.38
N ILE A 742 -9.69 30.66 6.10
CA ILE A 742 -9.49 32.05 5.68
C ILE A 742 -10.69 32.91 6.10
N SER A 743 -11.93 32.46 5.90
CA SER A 743 -13.12 33.23 6.27
C SER A 743 -13.22 33.47 7.78
N ASN A 744 -12.93 32.46 8.60
CA ASN A 744 -12.91 32.59 10.05
C ASN A 744 -11.82 33.56 10.52
N HIS A 745 -10.61 33.50 9.94
CA HIS A 745 -9.55 34.46 10.25
C HIS A 745 -9.93 35.90 9.90
N LEU A 746 -10.56 36.10 8.74
CA LEU A 746 -11.05 37.41 8.29
C LEU A 746 -12.06 38.01 9.28
N VAL A 747 -12.99 37.21 9.80
CA VAL A 747 -13.95 37.65 10.82
C VAL A 747 -13.23 38.11 12.10
N ARG A 748 -12.24 37.34 12.56
CA ARG A 748 -11.52 37.62 13.81
C ARG A 748 -10.74 38.94 13.79
N ILE A 749 -10.29 39.41 12.63
CA ILE A 749 -9.49 40.64 12.48
C ILE A 749 -10.32 41.86 12.00
N SER A 750 -11.58 41.64 11.62
CA SER A 750 -12.48 42.70 11.18
C SER A 750 -12.89 43.61 12.34
N ALA A 751 -13.01 44.91 12.08
CA ALA A 751 -13.56 45.89 13.05
C ALA A 751 -15.09 46.08 12.89
N GLU A 752 -15.65 45.65 11.75
CA GLU A 752 -17.08 45.71 11.42
C GLU A 752 -17.63 44.29 11.24
N SER A 753 -18.94 44.11 11.21
CA SER A 753 -19.55 42.81 10.87
C SER A 753 -19.22 42.45 9.42
N LEU A 754 -18.16 41.67 9.21
CA LEU A 754 -17.82 41.12 7.91
C LEU A 754 -18.93 40.13 7.51
N ASP A 755 -19.46 40.30 6.31
CA ASP A 755 -20.40 39.36 5.74
C ASP A 755 -19.66 38.05 5.37
N LEU A 756 -19.77 37.07 6.26
CA LEU A 756 -19.20 35.74 6.14
C LEU A 756 -19.65 35.02 4.87
N GLU A 757 -20.92 35.19 4.50
CA GLU A 757 -21.50 34.48 3.36
C GLU A 757 -20.93 35.02 2.05
N ASN A 758 -20.82 36.34 1.93
CA ASN A 758 -20.19 36.98 0.78
C ASN A 758 -18.67 36.72 0.71
N ALA A 759 -17.97 36.70 1.85
CA ALA A 759 -16.56 36.33 1.89
C ALA A 759 -16.33 34.89 1.40
N ARG A 760 -17.16 33.93 1.86
CA ARG A 760 -17.11 32.53 1.41
C ARG A 760 -17.43 32.41 -0.09
N LYS A 761 -18.48 33.09 -0.58
CA LYS A 761 -18.84 33.13 -2.01
C LYS A 761 -17.71 33.67 -2.90
N TYR A 762 -16.93 34.63 -2.43
CA TYR A 762 -15.76 35.15 -3.15
C TYR A 762 -14.55 34.21 -3.09
N LEU A 763 -14.26 33.66 -1.91
CA LEU A 763 -13.10 32.79 -1.68
C LEU A 763 -13.20 31.46 -2.43
N HIS A 764 -14.39 30.85 -2.46
CA HIS A 764 -14.61 29.53 -3.03
C HIS A 764 -14.09 29.38 -4.49
N PRO A 765 -14.51 30.19 -5.49
CA PRO A 765 -14.02 30.05 -6.86
C PRO A 765 -12.52 30.35 -7.02
N LEU A 766 -11.94 31.20 -6.19
CA LEU A 766 -10.50 31.49 -6.21
C LEU A 766 -9.68 30.32 -5.66
N LEU A 767 -10.10 29.77 -4.53
CA LEU A 767 -9.43 28.65 -3.88
C LEU A 767 -9.61 27.34 -4.67
N ALA A 768 -10.70 27.19 -5.41
CA ALA A 768 -10.90 26.06 -6.32
C ALA A 768 -9.78 25.96 -7.38
N VAL A 769 -9.17 27.07 -7.81
CA VAL A 769 -8.06 27.08 -8.78
C VAL A 769 -6.81 26.37 -8.27
N VAL A 770 -6.57 26.40 -6.95
CA VAL A 770 -5.39 25.81 -6.29
C VAL A 770 -5.67 24.46 -5.65
N ASN A 771 -6.94 24.04 -5.63
CA ASN A 771 -7.45 22.74 -5.16
C ASN A 771 -8.06 21.93 -6.31
N GLN A 772 -7.36 21.86 -7.46
CA GLN A 772 -7.83 21.09 -8.64
C GLN A 772 -7.30 19.65 -8.67
N ARG A 773 -6.24 19.38 -7.90
CA ARG A 773 -5.55 18.09 -7.82
C ARG A 773 -4.80 17.99 -6.51
N VAL A 774 -4.50 16.77 -6.11
CA VAL A 774 -3.70 16.53 -4.91
C VAL A 774 -2.21 16.61 -5.28
N ALA A 775 -1.48 17.47 -4.56
CA ALA A 775 -0.08 17.75 -4.87
C ALA A 775 0.85 16.71 -4.23
N ILE A 776 1.70 16.09 -5.06
CA ILE A 776 2.80 15.21 -4.60
C ILE A 776 4.12 15.96 -4.84
N GLU A 777 4.62 16.61 -3.79
CA GLU A 777 5.81 17.48 -3.86
C GLU A 777 7.01 16.89 -3.12
N ASP A 778 8.11 16.66 -3.83
CA ASP A 778 9.42 16.38 -3.24
C ASP A 778 10.20 17.68 -3.07
N LYS A 779 10.43 18.06 -1.81
CA LYS A 779 11.20 19.27 -1.44
C LYS A 779 12.62 19.26 -2.02
N LYS A 780 13.23 18.10 -2.27
CA LYS A 780 14.55 18.00 -2.92
C LYS A 780 14.51 18.54 -4.35
N VAL A 781 13.45 18.24 -5.09
CA VAL A 781 13.24 18.76 -6.46
C VAL A 781 13.02 20.26 -6.44
N LEU A 782 12.20 20.77 -5.51
CA LEU A 782 12.02 22.22 -5.33
C LEU A 782 13.35 22.92 -5.06
N ILE A 783 14.21 22.35 -4.22
CA ILE A 783 15.56 22.89 -3.94
C ILE A 783 16.44 22.87 -5.19
N LYS A 784 16.43 21.77 -5.97
CA LYS A 784 17.18 21.68 -7.22
C LYS A 784 16.73 22.71 -8.24
N VAL A 785 15.43 22.93 -8.40
CA VAL A 785 14.85 23.97 -9.25
C VAL A 785 15.34 25.36 -8.82
N LYS A 786 15.22 25.69 -7.53
CA LYS A 786 15.67 26.98 -6.98
C LYS A 786 17.17 27.22 -7.15
N LYS A 787 17.98 26.17 -6.99
CA LYS A 787 19.45 26.21 -7.10
C LYS A 787 19.99 25.94 -8.52
N LYS A 788 19.11 25.77 -9.52
CA LYS A 788 19.48 25.42 -10.91
C LYS A 788 20.41 24.19 -11.01
N MET A 789 20.17 23.20 -10.15
CA MET A 789 20.96 21.95 -10.15
C MET A 789 20.48 21.00 -11.26
N PRO A 790 21.34 20.07 -11.74
CA PRO A 790 20.94 19.03 -12.67
C PRO A 790 19.80 18.17 -12.12
N MET A 791 18.81 17.90 -12.97
CA MET A 791 17.64 17.08 -12.65
C MET A 791 17.54 15.91 -13.61
N ASN A 792 17.17 14.72 -13.11
CA ASN A 792 16.85 13.57 -13.93
C ASN A 792 15.47 13.73 -14.63
N ALA A 793 15.03 12.75 -15.40
CA ALA A 793 13.76 12.84 -16.15
C ALA A 793 12.52 12.97 -15.22
N LEU A 794 12.50 12.19 -14.13
CA LEU A 794 11.42 12.20 -13.14
C LEU A 794 11.33 13.56 -12.43
N GLU A 795 12.48 14.07 -11.98
CA GLU A 795 12.60 15.37 -11.31
C GLU A 795 12.18 16.53 -12.22
N LYS A 796 12.46 16.47 -13.53
CA LYS A 796 12.00 17.47 -14.51
C LYS A 796 10.49 17.47 -14.68
N MET A 797 9.87 16.29 -14.73
CA MET A 797 8.42 16.14 -14.84
C MET A 797 7.73 16.71 -13.60
N GLN A 798 8.24 16.37 -12.41
CA GLN A 798 7.72 16.89 -11.16
C GLN A 798 7.94 18.40 -11.03
N ALA A 799 9.11 18.92 -11.42
CA ALA A 799 9.40 20.35 -11.39
C ALA A 799 8.40 21.19 -12.20
N LYS A 800 7.93 20.67 -13.35
CA LYS A 800 6.88 21.33 -14.16
C LYS A 800 5.57 21.43 -13.37
N ASN A 801 5.14 20.33 -12.76
CA ASN A 801 3.91 20.28 -11.96
C ASN A 801 3.97 21.24 -10.76
N ILE A 802 5.07 21.19 -10.00
CA ILE A 802 5.33 22.09 -8.88
C ILE A 802 5.28 23.55 -9.35
N TYR A 803 5.97 23.88 -10.44
CA TYR A 803 5.98 25.25 -10.97
C TYR A 803 4.58 25.76 -11.30
N ASP A 804 3.77 24.96 -11.98
CA ASP A 804 2.41 25.33 -12.36
C ASP A 804 1.52 25.55 -11.12
N ASP A 805 1.62 24.68 -10.11
CA ASP A 805 0.85 24.79 -8.86
C ASP A 805 1.25 26.04 -8.06
N HIS A 806 2.56 26.31 -7.91
CA HIS A 806 3.04 27.50 -7.23
C HIS A 806 2.70 28.80 -7.98
N LYS A 807 2.66 28.76 -9.32
CA LYS A 807 2.24 29.91 -10.12
C LYS A 807 0.77 30.25 -9.88
N LYS A 808 -0.11 29.24 -9.87
CA LYS A 808 -1.53 29.40 -9.53
C LYS A 808 -1.69 29.94 -8.10
N LEU A 809 -0.97 29.36 -7.14
CA LEU A 809 -1.00 29.77 -5.74
C LEU A 809 -0.59 31.24 -5.55
N LYS A 810 0.48 31.68 -6.21
CA LYS A 810 0.92 33.08 -6.17
C LYS A 810 -0.11 34.05 -6.77
N SER A 811 -0.85 33.62 -7.80
CA SER A 811 -1.93 34.44 -8.35
C SER A 811 -3.10 34.54 -7.38
N VAL A 812 -3.52 33.41 -6.80
CA VAL A 812 -4.67 33.35 -5.88
C VAL A 812 -4.40 34.13 -4.59
N GLN A 813 -3.20 34.00 -3.99
CA GLN A 813 -2.86 34.74 -2.78
C GLN A 813 -2.91 36.27 -3.02
N GLY A 814 -2.43 36.75 -4.18
CA GLY A 814 -2.46 38.17 -4.54
C GLY A 814 -3.89 38.69 -4.68
N ASN A 815 -4.77 37.94 -5.35
CA ASN A 815 -6.18 38.31 -5.55
C ASN A 815 -6.96 38.36 -4.22
N ILE A 816 -6.66 37.47 -3.28
CA ILE A 816 -7.28 37.47 -1.94
C ILE A 816 -6.84 38.71 -1.16
N VAL A 817 -5.53 38.99 -1.11
CA VAL A 817 -4.98 40.15 -0.40
C VAL A 817 -5.50 41.47 -0.98
N GLU A 818 -5.55 41.59 -2.31
CA GLU A 818 -6.04 42.79 -2.99
C GLU A 818 -7.52 43.06 -2.69
N TYR A 819 -8.36 42.02 -2.74
CA TYR A 819 -9.79 42.15 -2.48
C TYR A 819 -10.08 42.57 -1.04
N PHE A 820 -9.53 41.87 -0.05
CA PHE A 820 -9.79 42.19 1.36
C PHE A 820 -9.08 43.48 1.81
N GLY A 821 -8.01 43.90 1.10
CA GLY A 821 -7.37 45.20 1.28
C GLY A 821 -8.33 46.38 1.09
N GLN A 822 -9.33 46.26 0.22
CA GLN A 822 -10.36 47.28 -0.02
C GLN A 822 -11.22 47.55 1.23
N PHE A 823 -11.36 46.56 2.10
CA PHE A 823 -12.12 46.63 3.36
C PHE A 823 -11.25 47.03 4.56
N LYS A 824 -10.06 47.61 4.32
CA LYS A 824 -9.07 47.98 5.38
C LYS A 824 -8.60 46.78 6.20
N MET A 825 -8.63 45.58 5.61
CA MET A 825 -8.07 44.36 6.18
C MET A 825 -6.70 44.10 5.54
N LYS A 826 -5.62 44.24 6.31
CA LYS A 826 -4.26 43.99 5.83
C LYS A 826 -3.87 42.56 6.20
N ILE A 827 -3.62 41.73 5.19
CA ILE A 827 -3.24 40.32 5.34
C ILE A 827 -1.95 40.12 4.56
N GLU A 828 -0.98 39.41 5.13
CA GLU A 828 0.26 39.09 4.43
C GLU A 828 0.06 37.94 3.44
N GLU A 829 0.61 38.09 2.23
CA GLU A 829 0.60 37.02 1.22
C GLU A 829 1.20 35.70 1.74
N GLY A 830 2.24 35.78 2.58
CA GLY A 830 2.89 34.62 3.18
C GLY A 830 1.97 33.84 4.12
N TRP A 831 1.08 34.54 4.83
CA TRP A 831 0.07 33.90 5.68
C TRP A 831 -1.01 33.23 4.85
N VAL A 832 -1.58 33.92 3.85
CA VAL A 832 -2.62 33.35 2.96
C VAL A 832 -2.10 32.08 2.29
N ARG A 833 -0.86 32.14 1.80
CA ARG A 833 -0.19 31.00 1.22
C ARG A 833 -0.12 29.81 2.17
N LYS A 834 0.35 30.05 3.41
CA LYS A 834 0.47 29.02 4.44
C LYS A 834 -0.90 28.43 4.81
N ALA A 835 -1.92 29.27 4.98
CA ALA A 835 -3.28 28.84 5.26
C ALA A 835 -3.85 27.92 4.17
N ILE A 836 -3.62 28.25 2.88
CA ILE A 836 -4.01 27.40 1.76
C ILE A 836 -3.24 26.07 1.77
N GLU A 837 -1.92 26.12 1.94
CA GLU A 837 -1.06 24.92 1.96
C GLU A 837 -1.42 23.99 3.14
N GLU A 838 -1.70 24.52 4.33
CA GLU A 838 -2.07 23.76 5.54
C GLU A 838 -3.50 23.20 5.50
N SER A 839 -4.39 23.77 4.66
CA SER A 839 -5.76 23.29 4.51
C SER A 839 -5.87 22.06 3.59
N LYS A 840 -4.87 21.82 2.75
CA LYS A 840 -4.85 20.68 1.84
C LYS A 840 -4.69 19.37 2.61
N VAL A 841 -5.36 18.32 2.11
CA VAL A 841 -5.12 16.95 2.61
C VAL A 841 -3.64 16.60 2.37
N ALA A 842 -2.93 16.31 3.46
CA ALA A 842 -1.55 15.89 3.40
C ALA A 842 -1.47 14.49 2.77
N ILE A 843 -0.51 14.27 1.88
CA ILE A 843 -0.24 12.93 1.36
C ILE A 843 0.79 12.26 2.23
N ALA A 844 0.42 11.11 2.79
CA ALA A 844 1.35 10.27 3.51
C ALA A 844 2.22 9.42 2.56
N GLY A 845 3.26 8.80 3.09
CA GLY A 845 4.28 8.14 2.27
C GLY A 845 5.48 9.04 2.00
N ASP A 846 6.56 8.44 1.50
CA ASP A 846 7.68 9.21 0.98
C ASP A 846 7.28 9.89 -0.34
N SER A 847 7.59 11.18 -0.47
CA SER A 847 7.19 11.96 -1.64
C SER A 847 7.85 11.47 -2.94
N LEU A 848 9.09 10.98 -2.86
CA LEU A 848 9.82 10.48 -4.03
C LEU A 848 9.21 9.14 -4.47
N GLU A 849 8.93 8.25 -3.52
CA GLU A 849 8.24 6.99 -3.76
C GLU A 849 6.87 7.20 -4.43
N ASN A 850 6.05 8.12 -3.91
CA ASN A 850 4.76 8.46 -4.50
C ASN A 850 4.90 9.00 -5.94
N VAL A 851 5.94 9.78 -6.24
CA VAL A 851 6.22 10.28 -7.61
C VAL A 851 6.63 9.15 -8.55
N ILE A 852 7.41 8.19 -8.06
CA ILE A 852 7.83 7.02 -8.83
C ILE A 852 6.61 6.18 -9.19
N PHE A 853 5.76 5.83 -8.22
CA PHE A 853 4.54 5.06 -8.49
C PHE A 853 3.56 5.82 -9.39
N LYS A 854 3.48 7.15 -9.28
CA LYS A 854 2.72 7.97 -10.25
C LYS A 854 3.21 7.80 -11.67
N TYR A 855 4.52 7.79 -11.88
CA TYR A 855 5.10 7.55 -13.19
C TYR A 855 4.83 6.11 -13.70
N HIS A 856 4.90 5.11 -12.83
CA HIS A 856 4.51 3.73 -13.18
C HIS A 856 3.04 3.61 -13.55
N PHE A 857 2.16 4.24 -12.79
CA PHE A 857 0.74 4.34 -13.08
C PHE A 857 0.51 4.92 -14.49
N ASP A 858 1.10 6.08 -14.80
CA ASP A 858 0.96 6.72 -16.13
C ASP A 858 1.44 5.77 -17.25
N ARG A 859 2.50 4.99 -17.00
CA ARG A 859 3.05 4.03 -17.96
C ARG A 859 2.18 2.78 -18.16
N ASN A 860 1.60 2.24 -17.09
CA ASN A 860 0.89 0.94 -17.12
C ASN A 860 -0.53 1.05 -17.71
N PHE A 861 -1.11 2.25 -17.69
CA PHE A 861 -2.47 2.50 -18.18
C PHE A 861 -2.53 2.88 -19.66
N GLU A 862 -1.40 3.27 -20.27
CA GLU A 862 -1.30 3.54 -21.71
C GLU A 862 -0.63 2.38 -22.46
N ARG A 863 -1.34 1.76 -23.41
CA ARG A 863 -0.74 0.74 -24.27
C ARG A 863 0.31 1.37 -25.19
N LYS A 864 1.54 0.86 -25.13
CA LYS A 864 2.63 1.33 -25.99
C LYS A 864 2.51 0.76 -27.40
N PRO A 865 2.98 1.49 -28.43
CA PRO A 865 3.13 0.93 -29.77
C PRO A 865 3.98 -0.36 -29.74
N PHE A 866 3.60 -1.35 -30.54
CA PHE A 866 4.31 -2.64 -30.68
C PHE A 866 4.30 -3.54 -29.43
N GLN A 867 3.65 -3.14 -28.33
CA GLN A 867 3.56 -3.93 -27.11
C GLN A 867 2.74 -5.21 -27.35
N ILE A 868 3.31 -6.35 -26.95
CA ILE A 868 2.66 -7.65 -26.99
C ILE A 868 1.57 -7.67 -25.90
N PRO A 869 0.28 -7.84 -26.27
CA PRO A 869 -0.81 -7.83 -25.32
C PRO A 869 -0.86 -9.13 -24.52
N LEU A 870 -0.99 -9.00 -23.19
CA LEU A 870 -1.08 -10.10 -22.25
C LEU A 870 -2.49 -10.18 -21.67
N PRO A 871 -2.95 -11.35 -21.19
CA PRO A 871 -4.24 -11.46 -20.53
C PRO A 871 -4.30 -10.58 -19.28
N ILE A 872 -5.45 -9.99 -19.01
CA ILE A 872 -5.69 -9.14 -17.82
C ILE A 872 -5.53 -9.89 -16.49
N SER A 873 -5.71 -11.22 -16.49
CA SER A 873 -5.61 -12.07 -15.30
C SER A 873 -4.66 -13.25 -15.52
N LYS A 874 -3.85 -13.57 -14.50
CA LYS A 874 -3.04 -14.81 -14.48
C LYS A 874 -3.92 -16.07 -14.60
N SER A 875 -5.13 -16.08 -14.06
CA SER A 875 -6.06 -17.23 -14.13
C SER A 875 -6.43 -17.63 -15.56
N LEU A 876 -6.29 -16.71 -16.52
CA LEU A 876 -6.55 -16.97 -17.94
C LEU A 876 -5.34 -17.60 -18.66
N SER A 877 -4.17 -17.67 -18.02
CA SER A 877 -2.92 -18.14 -18.61
C SER A 877 -2.87 -19.68 -18.63
N ILE A 878 -3.80 -20.30 -19.34
CA ILE A 878 -4.00 -21.76 -19.38
C ILE A 878 -3.27 -22.35 -20.60
N PRO A 879 -2.34 -23.31 -20.41
CA PRO A 879 -1.73 -24.04 -21.52
C PRO A 879 -2.75 -24.74 -22.40
N ARG A 880 -2.66 -24.55 -23.71
CA ARG A 880 -3.55 -25.18 -24.69
C ARG A 880 -2.90 -26.42 -25.28
N ASN A 881 -3.57 -27.57 -25.21
CA ASN A 881 -3.04 -28.83 -25.76
C ASN A 881 -2.73 -28.72 -27.26
N ARG A 882 -3.54 -27.96 -28.01
CA ARG A 882 -3.38 -27.78 -29.45
C ARG A 882 -3.78 -26.38 -29.90
N ILE A 883 -2.86 -25.68 -30.54
CA ILE A 883 -3.05 -24.34 -31.09
C ILE A 883 -3.08 -24.42 -32.61
N LYS A 884 -4.22 -24.08 -33.21
CA LYS A 884 -4.42 -24.00 -34.65
C LYS A 884 -4.07 -22.60 -35.16
N VAL A 885 -3.36 -22.54 -36.28
CA VAL A 885 -2.86 -21.29 -36.88
C VAL A 885 -3.28 -21.24 -38.35
N ASP A 886 -4.30 -20.44 -38.64
CA ASP A 886 -4.91 -20.31 -39.98
C ASP A 886 -4.64 -18.92 -40.57
N PHE A 887 -4.41 -18.82 -41.88
CA PHE A 887 -4.16 -17.53 -42.53
C PHE A 887 -5.48 -16.81 -42.86
N ASN A 888 -5.68 -15.61 -42.33
CA ASN A 888 -6.81 -14.76 -42.69
C ASN A 888 -6.44 -13.84 -43.87
N GLN A 889 -7.05 -14.10 -45.02
CA GLN A 889 -6.81 -13.33 -46.25
C GLN A 889 -7.27 -11.87 -46.16
N LYS A 890 -8.31 -11.56 -45.37
CA LYS A 890 -8.85 -10.20 -45.25
C LYS A 890 -7.90 -9.28 -44.49
N THR A 891 -7.30 -9.79 -43.42
CA THR A 891 -6.41 -9.01 -42.55
C THR A 891 -4.94 -9.17 -42.91
N GLY A 892 -4.58 -10.19 -43.71
CA GLY A 892 -3.20 -10.53 -44.04
C GLY A 892 -2.40 -11.08 -42.85
N LYS A 893 -3.10 -11.50 -41.78
CA LYS A 893 -2.53 -11.99 -40.51
C LYS A 893 -2.87 -13.47 -40.29
N TRP A 894 -2.29 -14.05 -39.25
CA TRP A 894 -2.58 -15.41 -38.82
C TRP A 894 -3.55 -15.37 -37.64
N LEU A 895 -4.63 -16.14 -37.76
CA LEU A 895 -5.60 -16.40 -36.71
C LEU A 895 -5.09 -17.56 -35.85
N PHE A 896 -4.81 -17.26 -34.58
CA PHE A 896 -4.47 -18.24 -33.56
C PHE A 896 -5.77 -18.68 -32.88
N SER A 897 -6.02 -19.98 -32.87
CA SER A 897 -7.19 -20.59 -32.25
C SER A 897 -6.80 -21.75 -31.35
N SER A 898 -7.51 -21.95 -30.25
CA SER A 898 -7.38 -23.16 -29.44
C SER A 898 -8.32 -24.23 -29.97
N MET A 899 -7.83 -25.46 -30.11
CA MET A 899 -8.70 -26.63 -30.29
C MET A 899 -9.11 -27.10 -28.91
N LEU A 900 -10.39 -26.89 -28.57
CA LEU A 900 -10.93 -27.37 -27.31
C LEU A 900 -11.23 -28.87 -27.45
N THR A 901 -10.80 -29.66 -26.47
CA THR A 901 -11.20 -31.07 -26.35
C THR A 901 -12.70 -31.18 -26.16
N LYS A 902 -13.32 -32.35 -26.40
CA LYS A 902 -14.76 -32.55 -26.14
C LYS A 902 -15.20 -32.13 -24.73
N GLN A 903 -14.35 -32.27 -23.72
CA GLN A 903 -14.63 -31.81 -22.35
C GLN A 903 -14.59 -30.28 -22.22
N GLU A 904 -13.65 -29.60 -22.89
CA GLU A 904 -13.52 -28.14 -22.88
C GLU A 904 -14.52 -27.44 -23.83
N ALA A 905 -14.90 -28.12 -24.91
CA ALA A 905 -15.83 -27.69 -25.96
C ALA A 905 -17.30 -27.95 -25.62
N GLY A 906 -17.53 -28.83 -24.65
CA GLY A 906 -18.86 -29.04 -24.13
C GLY A 906 -19.70 -30.14 -24.77
N GLY A 907 -19.09 -31.30 -25.05
CA GLY A 907 -19.77 -32.50 -25.55
C GLY A 907 -19.99 -32.55 -27.07
N GLY A 908 -19.97 -31.40 -27.75
CA GLY A 908 -20.17 -31.29 -29.20
C GLY A 908 -18.87 -31.22 -30.01
N GLY A 909 -18.18 -32.35 -30.23
CA GLY A 909 -17.01 -32.43 -31.12
C GLY A 909 -15.83 -31.52 -30.76
N ASP A 910 -14.79 -31.50 -31.60
CA ASP A 910 -13.68 -30.55 -31.43
C ASP A 910 -14.17 -29.16 -31.88
N SER A 911 -14.32 -28.23 -30.93
CA SER A 911 -14.71 -26.84 -31.24
C SER A 911 -13.46 -25.95 -31.35
N VAL A 912 -13.35 -25.22 -32.45
CA VAL A 912 -12.30 -24.21 -32.64
C VAL A 912 -12.69 -22.93 -31.89
N LEU A 913 -11.86 -22.51 -30.94
CA LEU A 913 -12.01 -21.25 -30.22
C LEU A 913 -11.04 -20.21 -30.80
N PRO A 914 -11.51 -19.21 -31.55
CA PRO A 914 -10.66 -18.11 -31.99
C PRO A 914 -10.08 -17.38 -30.77
N MET A 915 -8.76 -17.25 -30.71
CA MET A 915 -8.10 -16.48 -29.65
C MET A 915 -7.83 -15.07 -30.16
N PHE A 916 -6.97 -14.89 -31.17
CA PHE A 916 -6.60 -13.57 -31.68
C PHE A 916 -5.97 -13.64 -33.08
N GLU A 917 -5.85 -12.49 -33.75
CA GLU A 917 -5.15 -12.37 -35.04
C GLU A 917 -3.90 -11.51 -34.94
N ALA A 918 -2.76 -12.05 -35.39
CA ALA A 918 -1.47 -11.38 -35.32
C ALA A 918 -0.54 -11.81 -36.47
N PRO A 919 0.52 -11.05 -36.78
CA PRO A 919 1.69 -11.60 -37.48
C PRO A 919 2.19 -12.86 -36.75
N LEU A 920 2.74 -13.82 -37.49
CA LEU A 920 3.08 -15.15 -36.97
C LEU A 920 4.05 -15.08 -35.77
N VAL A 921 5.08 -14.22 -35.84
CA VAL A 921 6.03 -14.04 -34.73
C VAL A 921 5.37 -13.36 -33.52
N ASP A 922 4.64 -12.27 -33.74
CA ASP A 922 3.94 -11.53 -32.67
C ASP A 922 2.95 -12.43 -31.94
N GLY A 923 2.16 -13.20 -32.69
CA GLY A 923 1.20 -14.12 -32.12
C GLY A 923 1.85 -15.30 -31.39
N LEU A 924 2.99 -15.81 -31.88
CA LEU A 924 3.74 -16.86 -31.18
C LEU A 924 4.33 -16.33 -29.88
N SER A 925 4.97 -15.16 -29.90
CA SER A 925 5.50 -14.50 -28.70
C SER A 925 4.39 -14.23 -27.70
N ARG A 926 3.22 -13.79 -28.16
CA ARG A 926 2.03 -13.64 -27.34
C ARG A 926 1.61 -14.97 -26.69
N CYS A 927 1.51 -16.06 -27.45
CA CYS A 927 1.15 -17.37 -26.90
C CYS A 927 2.12 -17.81 -25.79
N VAL A 928 3.43 -17.62 -25.99
CA VAL A 928 4.45 -17.98 -24.98
C VAL A 928 4.31 -17.10 -23.73
N SER A 929 4.30 -15.78 -23.91
CA SER A 929 4.27 -14.83 -22.79
C SER A 929 2.94 -14.82 -22.04
N SER A 930 1.85 -15.24 -22.69
CA SER A 930 0.53 -15.42 -22.06
C SER A 930 0.36 -16.77 -21.36
N GLY A 931 1.35 -17.67 -21.43
CA GLY A 931 1.24 -19.01 -20.82
C GLY A 931 0.35 -19.99 -21.59
N TYR A 932 -0.07 -19.66 -22.81
CA TYR A 932 -0.89 -20.54 -23.65
C TYR A 932 -0.11 -21.73 -24.22
N VAL A 933 1.21 -21.66 -24.24
CA VAL A 933 2.09 -22.77 -24.65
C VAL A 933 2.65 -23.46 -23.42
N GLY A 934 2.32 -24.73 -23.24
CA GLY A 934 2.95 -25.57 -22.24
C GLY A 934 4.11 -26.38 -22.83
N PHE A 935 5.15 -26.55 -22.01
CA PHE A 935 6.47 -27.03 -22.45
C PHE A 935 6.91 -28.36 -21.81
N GLY A 936 6.05 -29.02 -21.02
CA GLY A 936 6.40 -30.27 -20.34
C GLY A 936 5.24 -30.99 -19.67
N GLY A 937 5.46 -32.28 -19.35
CA GLY A 937 4.51 -33.13 -18.63
C GLY A 937 3.17 -33.32 -19.35
N LYS A 938 2.07 -33.32 -18.57
CA LYS A 938 0.69 -33.45 -19.04
C LYS A 938 0.13 -32.22 -19.80
N TYR A 939 0.90 -31.13 -19.88
CA TYR A 939 0.47 -29.85 -20.46
C TYR A 939 1.27 -29.48 -21.73
N LEU A 940 1.84 -30.45 -22.44
CA LEU A 940 2.62 -30.18 -23.65
C LEU A 940 1.72 -29.70 -24.80
N SER A 941 1.99 -28.50 -25.32
CA SER A 941 1.25 -27.91 -26.44
C SER A 941 1.77 -28.38 -27.81
N THR A 942 0.87 -28.53 -28.77
CA THR A 942 1.19 -28.78 -30.19
C THR A 942 0.64 -27.65 -31.08
N PHE A 943 1.28 -27.41 -32.22
CA PHE A 943 0.80 -26.43 -33.21
C PHE A 943 0.31 -27.11 -34.48
N GLU A 944 -0.90 -26.76 -34.93
CA GLU A 944 -1.44 -27.14 -36.23
C GLU A 944 -1.47 -25.92 -37.16
N LYS A 945 -0.53 -25.88 -38.11
CA LYS A 945 -0.48 -24.84 -39.14
C LYS A 945 -0.62 -25.49 -40.51
N HIS A 946 -1.78 -25.36 -41.13
CA HIS A 946 -1.99 -25.89 -42.48
C HIS A 946 -1.31 -25.01 -43.54
N PRO A 947 -0.89 -25.58 -44.68
CA PRO A 947 -0.48 -24.79 -45.84
C PRO A 947 -1.63 -23.86 -46.25
N ALA A 948 -1.36 -22.56 -46.28
CA ALA A 948 -2.37 -21.60 -46.68
C ALA A 948 -2.70 -21.78 -48.17
N GLN A 949 -3.98 -21.87 -48.51
CA GLN A 949 -4.45 -21.96 -49.90
C GLN A 949 -4.31 -20.64 -50.68
N ALA A 950 -4.01 -19.55 -49.97
CA ALA A 950 -3.84 -18.21 -50.54
C ALA A 950 -2.47 -18.03 -51.21
N ARG A 951 -2.45 -17.47 -52.43
CA ARG A 951 -1.21 -17.05 -53.12
C ARG A 951 -0.72 -15.71 -52.58
N SER A 952 -0.27 -15.67 -51.32
CA SER A 952 0.36 -14.50 -50.69
C SER A 952 1.79 -14.83 -50.23
N GLU A 953 2.72 -13.90 -50.37
CA GLU A 953 4.10 -14.07 -49.89
C GLU A 953 4.19 -14.27 -48.36
N VAL A 954 3.20 -13.78 -47.61
CA VAL A 954 3.09 -14.00 -46.15
C VAL A 954 2.57 -15.40 -45.86
N ALA A 955 1.59 -15.85 -46.63
CA ALA A 955 0.90 -17.13 -46.47
C ALA A 955 1.74 -18.34 -46.89
N THR A 956 2.67 -18.14 -47.85
CA THR A 956 3.57 -19.16 -48.43
C THR A 956 4.91 -19.28 -47.69
N ASN A 957 4.97 -18.88 -46.42
CA ASN A 957 6.13 -19.14 -45.58
C ASN A 957 6.26 -20.66 -45.31
N PRO A 958 7.49 -21.21 -45.25
CA PRO A 958 7.70 -22.65 -45.10
C PRO A 958 7.60 -23.12 -43.63
N VAL A 959 7.17 -22.26 -42.70
CA VAL A 959 7.15 -22.57 -41.26
C VAL A 959 6.11 -23.67 -40.99
N THR A 960 6.54 -24.77 -40.38
CA THR A 960 5.67 -25.87 -39.96
C THR A 960 5.18 -25.68 -38.51
N GLY A 961 4.22 -26.51 -38.07
CA GLY A 961 3.81 -26.54 -36.66
C GLY A 961 4.96 -26.90 -35.70
N GLN A 962 5.85 -27.82 -36.11
CA GLN A 962 7.02 -28.17 -35.31
C GLN A 962 8.01 -27.01 -35.19
N ASP A 963 8.20 -26.23 -36.28
CA ASP A 963 9.06 -25.04 -36.25
C ASP A 963 8.51 -23.97 -35.30
N LEU A 964 7.17 -23.80 -35.26
CA LEU A 964 6.52 -22.90 -34.30
C LEU A 964 6.76 -23.35 -32.86
N PHE A 965 6.68 -24.64 -32.57
CA PHE A 965 6.96 -25.17 -31.23
C PHE A 965 8.43 -24.96 -30.83
N ASN A 966 9.37 -25.27 -31.73
CA ASN A 966 10.79 -25.08 -31.48
C ASN A 966 11.11 -23.58 -31.25
N LEU A 967 10.53 -22.70 -32.05
CA LEU A 967 10.68 -21.25 -31.87
C LEU A 967 10.04 -20.78 -30.55
N ALA A 968 8.90 -21.33 -30.14
CA ALA A 968 8.30 -21.02 -28.84
C ALA A 968 9.23 -21.40 -27.68
N GLN A 969 9.93 -22.53 -27.76
CA GLN A 969 10.93 -22.95 -26.76
C GLN A 969 12.10 -21.95 -26.71
N GLU A 970 12.59 -21.50 -27.86
CA GLU A 970 13.66 -20.50 -27.94
C GLU A 970 13.23 -19.13 -27.39
N ILE A 971 11.99 -18.72 -27.63
CA ILE A 971 11.39 -17.51 -27.03
C ILE A 971 11.38 -17.64 -25.50
N LYS A 972 10.89 -18.75 -24.96
CA LYS A 972 10.87 -19.00 -23.50
C LYS A 972 12.28 -18.99 -22.91
N SER A 973 13.24 -19.61 -23.58
CA SER A 973 14.64 -19.67 -23.15
C SER A 973 15.31 -18.30 -23.16
N THR A 974 15.01 -17.48 -24.18
CA THR A 974 15.55 -16.12 -24.32
C THR A 974 14.95 -15.14 -23.30
N PHE A 975 13.67 -15.31 -22.98
CA PHE A 975 12.94 -14.44 -22.05
C PHE A 975 12.48 -15.23 -20.81
N PRO A 976 13.40 -15.68 -19.94
CA PRO A 976 13.04 -16.39 -18.71
C PRO A 976 12.26 -15.47 -17.77
N SER A 977 11.45 -16.01 -16.86
CA SER A 977 10.74 -15.18 -15.86
C SER A 977 11.72 -14.22 -15.16
N MET A 978 11.31 -12.97 -14.99
CA MET A 978 12.10 -11.97 -14.28
C MET A 978 11.19 -11.04 -13.49
N HIS A 979 11.71 -10.54 -12.38
CA HIS A 979 11.12 -9.42 -11.65
C HIS A 979 11.83 -8.12 -12.04
N ALA A 980 11.09 -7.01 -12.06
CA ALA A 980 11.70 -5.70 -12.26
C ALA A 980 12.60 -5.38 -11.06
N SER A 981 13.77 -4.79 -11.32
CA SER A 981 14.64 -4.35 -10.22
C SER A 981 14.00 -3.16 -9.52
N SER A 982 13.69 -3.29 -8.22
CA SER A 982 13.16 -2.20 -7.40
C SER A 982 14.03 -0.94 -7.48
N GLN A 983 15.36 -1.08 -7.61
CA GLN A 983 16.25 0.07 -7.79
C GLN A 983 16.09 0.73 -9.16
N GLU A 984 16.05 -0.04 -10.25
CA GLU A 984 15.91 0.53 -11.59
C GLU A 984 14.53 1.19 -11.77
N VAL A 985 13.49 0.61 -11.16
CA VAL A 985 12.15 1.19 -10.99
C VAL A 985 12.27 2.56 -10.31
N LEU A 986 12.94 2.63 -9.15
CA LEU A 986 13.07 3.85 -8.35
C LEU A 986 13.94 4.93 -9.02
N GLU A 987 15.02 4.55 -9.68
CA GLU A 987 15.95 5.46 -10.35
C GLU A 987 15.46 5.89 -11.74
N ASN A 988 14.29 5.41 -12.17
CA ASN A 988 13.73 5.59 -13.51
C ASN A 988 14.75 5.20 -14.59
N ILE A 989 15.44 4.09 -14.36
CA ILE A 989 16.32 3.47 -15.34
C ILE A 989 15.44 2.59 -16.20
N HIS A 990 15.22 3.02 -17.44
CA HIS A 990 14.50 2.24 -18.44
C HIS A 990 15.43 1.98 -19.61
N TYR A 991 15.57 0.73 -20.04
CA TYR A 991 16.43 0.37 -21.17
C TYR A 991 16.03 -0.95 -21.82
N VAL A 992 16.53 -1.16 -23.04
CA VAL A 992 16.40 -2.42 -23.77
C VAL A 992 17.29 -3.49 -23.10
N ARG A 993 16.70 -4.55 -22.55
CA ARG A 993 17.43 -5.59 -21.82
C ARG A 993 17.81 -6.77 -22.71
N GLU A 994 16.86 -7.25 -23.51
CA GLU A 994 17.04 -8.41 -24.39
C GLU A 994 16.40 -8.15 -25.75
N VAL A 995 17.04 -8.66 -26.80
CA VAL A 995 16.56 -8.58 -28.18
C VAL A 995 16.66 -9.97 -28.79
N PHE A 996 15.56 -10.45 -29.37
CA PHE A 996 15.52 -11.68 -30.14
C PHE A 996 15.20 -11.39 -31.60
N MET A 997 16.16 -11.63 -32.49
CA MET A 997 15.98 -11.52 -33.94
C MET A 997 15.48 -12.84 -34.52
N ILE A 998 14.29 -12.80 -35.12
CA ILE A 998 13.62 -13.95 -35.71
C ILE A 998 13.48 -13.70 -37.21
N CYS A 999 14.20 -14.46 -38.02
CA CYS A 999 14.30 -14.25 -39.47
C CYS A 999 13.43 -15.26 -40.24
N HIS A 1000 12.79 -14.79 -41.32
CA HIS A 1000 12.06 -15.63 -42.29
C HIS A 1000 10.82 -16.37 -41.77
N VAL A 1001 10.25 -15.94 -40.65
CA VAL A 1001 9.01 -16.52 -40.10
C VAL A 1001 7.77 -15.86 -40.69
N ASN A 1002 7.65 -14.54 -40.56
CA ASN A 1002 6.51 -13.80 -41.09
C ASN A 1002 6.49 -13.79 -42.63
N ARG A 1003 7.64 -13.53 -43.25
CA ARG A 1003 7.86 -13.51 -44.71
C ARG A 1003 9.36 -13.66 -44.99
N TYR A 1004 9.71 -14.11 -46.19
CA TYR A 1004 11.10 -14.16 -46.63
C TYR A 1004 11.75 -12.77 -46.60
N ASN A 1005 13.03 -12.68 -46.21
CA ASN A 1005 13.77 -11.43 -45.93
C ASN A 1005 13.15 -10.46 -44.91
N VAL A 1006 12.11 -10.86 -44.17
CA VAL A 1006 11.63 -10.09 -43.02
C VAL A 1006 12.32 -10.57 -41.75
N ILE A 1007 12.80 -9.60 -40.96
CA ILE A 1007 13.33 -9.80 -39.62
C ILE A 1007 12.28 -9.27 -38.64
N SER A 1008 11.90 -10.12 -37.70
CA SER A 1008 11.07 -9.78 -36.56
C SER A 1008 11.96 -9.62 -35.34
N LEU A 1009 11.78 -8.53 -34.59
CA LEU A 1009 12.43 -8.31 -33.31
C LEU A 1009 11.38 -8.53 -32.23
N VAL A 1010 11.67 -9.44 -31.30
CA VAL A 1010 11.01 -9.49 -30.00
C VAL A 1010 11.95 -8.84 -29.01
N ILE A 1011 11.52 -7.77 -28.36
CA ILE A 1011 12.34 -7.02 -27.40
C ILE A 1011 11.71 -7.14 -26.03
N ARG A 1012 12.55 -7.33 -25.00
CA ARG A 1012 12.15 -7.16 -23.60
C ARG A 1012 12.93 -6.01 -22.97
N ASP A 1013 12.22 -5.10 -22.30
CA ASP A 1013 12.84 -4.06 -21.51
C ASP A 1013 13.23 -4.56 -20.11
N ASN A 1014 13.93 -3.73 -19.34
CA ASN A 1014 14.35 -4.07 -17.98
C ASN A 1014 13.19 -4.16 -16.96
N MET A 1015 11.97 -3.87 -17.39
CA MET A 1015 10.75 -3.88 -16.58
C MET A 1015 9.86 -5.08 -16.92
N GLY A 1016 10.29 -5.95 -17.83
CA GLY A 1016 9.59 -7.17 -18.22
C GLY A 1016 8.57 -6.99 -19.34
N GLU A 1017 8.34 -5.76 -19.84
CA GLU A 1017 7.43 -5.53 -20.97
C GLU A 1017 8.06 -6.05 -22.27
N GLN A 1018 7.24 -6.69 -23.11
CA GLN A 1018 7.68 -7.24 -24.38
C GLN A 1018 7.05 -6.52 -25.58
N PHE A 1019 7.84 -6.37 -26.63
CA PHE A 1019 7.47 -5.65 -27.86
C PHE A 1019 7.81 -6.49 -29.08
N ALA A 1020 7.00 -6.42 -30.14
CA ALA A 1020 7.24 -7.08 -31.41
C ALA A 1020 7.23 -6.07 -32.57
N ILE A 1021 8.35 -5.95 -33.30
CA ILE A 1021 8.45 -5.07 -34.49
C ILE A 1021 9.09 -5.82 -35.66
N ASN A 1022 8.68 -5.49 -36.89
CA ASN A 1022 9.12 -6.18 -38.11
C ASN A 1022 9.75 -5.20 -39.09
N PHE A 1023 10.78 -5.63 -39.81
CA PHE A 1023 11.35 -4.88 -40.94
C PHE A 1023 11.82 -5.79 -42.07
N ASP A 1024 11.73 -5.26 -43.30
CA ASP A 1024 12.11 -5.99 -44.52
C ASP A 1024 13.52 -5.57 -44.97
N ILE A 1025 14.37 -6.55 -45.25
CA ILE A 1025 15.72 -6.34 -45.76
C ILE A 1025 15.87 -6.72 -47.24
N LYS A 1026 14.79 -7.12 -47.93
CA LYS A 1026 14.80 -7.54 -49.34
C LYS A 1026 15.33 -6.46 -50.28
N SER A 1027 15.12 -5.19 -49.95
CA SER A 1027 15.57 -4.04 -50.76
C SER A 1027 17.07 -3.76 -50.64
N ILE A 1028 17.79 -4.44 -49.74
CA ILE A 1028 19.24 -4.30 -49.60
C ILE A 1028 19.91 -5.00 -50.80
N PRO A 1029 20.61 -4.26 -51.68
CA PRO A 1029 21.17 -4.83 -52.90
C PRO A 1029 22.37 -5.73 -52.60
N VAL A 1030 22.38 -6.95 -53.16
CA VAL A 1030 23.54 -7.84 -53.19
C VAL A 1030 23.98 -8.00 -54.64
N LYS A 1031 25.19 -7.53 -54.98
CA LYS A 1031 25.66 -7.52 -56.37
C LYS A 1031 25.89 -8.93 -56.93
N LYS A 1032 26.57 -9.80 -56.17
CA LYS A 1032 26.82 -11.22 -56.47
C LYS A 1032 27.37 -11.92 -55.23
N VAL A 1033 26.93 -13.14 -54.93
CA VAL A 1033 27.51 -13.96 -53.85
C VAL A 1033 28.91 -14.44 -54.27
N PRO A 1034 29.98 -14.08 -53.53
CA PRO A 1034 31.33 -14.57 -53.82
C PRO A 1034 31.41 -16.10 -53.78
N PRO A 1035 32.12 -16.77 -54.71
CA PRO A 1035 32.20 -18.23 -54.75
C PRO A 1035 32.65 -18.87 -53.43
N LYS A 1036 33.60 -18.23 -52.72
CA LYS A 1036 34.12 -18.67 -51.42
C LYS A 1036 33.12 -18.61 -50.26
N LEU A 1037 31.98 -17.93 -50.43
CA LEU A 1037 30.94 -17.79 -49.40
C LEU A 1037 29.70 -18.62 -49.70
N ARG A 1038 29.72 -19.43 -50.77
CA ARG A 1038 28.60 -20.32 -51.11
C ARG A 1038 28.58 -21.51 -50.15
N ILE A 1039 27.38 -22.00 -49.86
CA ILE A 1039 27.17 -23.19 -49.03
C ILE A 1039 26.41 -24.20 -49.90
N GLY A 1040 27.06 -25.29 -50.28
CA GLY A 1040 26.47 -26.27 -51.20
C GLY A 1040 26.03 -25.65 -52.54
N GLY A 1041 24.81 -25.98 -52.99
CA GLY A 1041 24.21 -25.51 -54.24
C GLY A 1041 23.23 -24.32 -54.10
N ASP A 1042 22.97 -23.83 -52.90
CA ASP A 1042 22.00 -22.77 -52.61
C ASP A 1042 22.68 -21.37 -52.59
N GLU A 1043 22.29 -20.47 -53.49
CA GLU A 1043 22.77 -19.07 -53.50
C GLU A 1043 21.87 -18.12 -52.68
N GLN A 1044 20.64 -18.52 -52.33
CA GLN A 1044 19.67 -17.66 -51.66
C GLN A 1044 20.00 -17.46 -50.18
N PHE A 1045 20.46 -18.51 -49.48
CA PHE A 1045 20.87 -18.38 -48.08
C PHE A 1045 22.12 -17.50 -47.90
N PRO A 1046 23.23 -17.71 -48.64
CA PRO A 1046 24.36 -16.79 -48.63
C PRO A 1046 24.00 -15.34 -49.02
N GLU A 1047 23.08 -15.16 -49.98
CA GLU A 1047 22.59 -13.82 -50.34
C GLU A 1047 21.89 -13.14 -49.15
N PHE A 1048 21.02 -13.86 -48.43
CA PHE A 1048 20.42 -13.37 -47.21
C PHE A 1048 21.47 -13.00 -46.16
N LEU A 1049 22.46 -13.87 -45.90
CA LEU A 1049 23.51 -13.62 -44.91
C LEU A 1049 24.34 -12.37 -45.24
N LEU A 1050 24.59 -12.10 -46.53
CA LEU A 1050 25.24 -10.86 -46.97
C LEU A 1050 24.37 -9.62 -46.72
N ARG A 1051 23.06 -9.68 -46.97
CA ARG A 1051 22.13 -8.60 -46.60
C ARG A 1051 22.10 -8.42 -45.08
N PHE A 1052 22.02 -9.51 -44.34
CA PHE A 1052 21.94 -9.56 -42.88
C PHE A 1052 23.17 -8.96 -42.19
N ASN A 1053 24.38 -9.23 -42.70
CA ASN A 1053 25.63 -8.67 -42.18
C ASN A 1053 25.87 -7.20 -42.62
N SER A 1054 25.15 -6.70 -43.62
CA SER A 1054 25.40 -5.37 -44.19
C SER A 1054 25.20 -4.21 -43.20
N GLN A 1055 25.90 -3.12 -43.44
CA GLN A 1055 25.73 -1.88 -42.67
C GLN A 1055 24.30 -1.35 -42.78
N GLN A 1056 23.67 -1.50 -43.95
CA GLN A 1056 22.29 -1.06 -44.20
C GLN A 1056 21.28 -1.83 -43.33
N CYS A 1057 21.47 -3.14 -43.13
CA CYS A 1057 20.66 -3.93 -42.21
C CYS A 1057 20.83 -3.46 -40.76
N ARG A 1058 22.07 -3.21 -40.33
CA ARG A 1058 22.38 -2.67 -38.99
C ARG A 1058 21.73 -1.30 -38.73
N VAL A 1059 21.70 -0.43 -39.74
CA VAL A 1059 20.99 0.86 -39.67
C VAL A 1059 19.47 0.67 -39.58
N LEU A 1060 18.88 -0.24 -40.38
CA LEU A 1060 17.45 -0.55 -40.30
C LEU A 1060 17.04 -1.12 -38.94
N PHE A 1061 17.86 -2.02 -38.40
CA PHE A 1061 17.70 -2.58 -37.05
C PHE A 1061 17.64 -1.46 -36.00
N LEU A 1062 18.64 -0.56 -35.98
CA LEU A 1062 18.67 0.55 -35.04
C LEU A 1062 17.48 1.51 -35.21
N ARG A 1063 17.08 1.79 -36.45
CA ARG A 1063 15.91 2.64 -36.72
C ARG A 1063 14.63 2.06 -36.14
N HIS A 1064 14.45 0.74 -36.23
CA HIS A 1064 13.24 0.08 -35.71
C HIS A 1064 13.31 -0.08 -34.19
N LEU A 1065 14.49 -0.35 -33.63
CA LEU A 1065 14.69 -0.36 -32.19
C LEU A 1065 14.43 1.02 -31.57
N ALA A 1066 14.88 2.10 -32.23
CA ALA A 1066 14.61 3.48 -31.82
C ALA A 1066 13.12 3.86 -31.91
N ALA A 1067 12.33 3.19 -32.75
CA ALA A 1067 10.88 3.44 -32.85
C ALA A 1067 10.13 3.05 -31.57
N LEU A 1068 10.71 2.18 -30.73
CA LEU A 1068 10.17 1.82 -29.42
C LEU A 1068 10.30 2.96 -28.40
N LYS A 1069 11.18 3.95 -28.66
CA LYS A 1069 11.53 5.03 -27.72
C LYS A 1069 12.10 4.53 -26.38
N ILE A 1070 12.68 3.33 -26.37
CA ILE A 1070 13.39 2.76 -25.22
C ILE A 1070 14.90 2.95 -25.46
N PRO A 1071 15.65 3.52 -24.51
CA PRO A 1071 17.06 3.79 -24.73
C PRO A 1071 17.90 2.51 -24.65
N ILE A 1072 19.06 2.55 -25.28
CA ILE A 1072 20.09 1.50 -25.20
C ILE A 1072 21.20 2.06 -24.32
N LEU A 1073 21.47 1.43 -23.19
CA LEU A 1073 22.49 1.88 -22.25
C LEU A 1073 23.81 1.12 -22.48
N SER A 1074 24.92 1.84 -22.51
CA SER A 1074 26.24 1.24 -22.66
C SER A 1074 26.70 0.47 -21.42
N SER A 1075 26.22 0.88 -20.24
CA SER A 1075 26.44 0.19 -18.95
C SER A 1075 25.69 -1.14 -18.88
N ASN A 1076 24.51 -1.22 -19.50
CA ASN A 1076 23.62 -2.37 -19.45
C ASN A 1076 23.30 -2.78 -20.90
N ARG A 1077 24.24 -3.47 -21.56
CA ARG A 1077 24.10 -3.83 -22.97
C ARG A 1077 23.01 -4.87 -23.20
N PRO A 1078 22.18 -4.74 -24.24
CA PRO A 1078 21.16 -5.73 -24.55
C PRO A 1078 21.77 -7.08 -24.90
N LYS A 1079 21.21 -8.17 -24.37
CA LYS A 1079 21.55 -9.53 -24.81
C LYS A 1079 20.86 -9.83 -26.14
N LEU A 1080 21.63 -10.28 -27.13
CA LEU A 1080 21.11 -10.63 -28.46
C LEU A 1080 20.99 -12.15 -28.66
N SER A 1081 19.79 -12.61 -28.97
CA SER A 1081 19.49 -13.94 -29.51
C SER A 1081 19.11 -13.84 -30.98
N ILE A 1082 19.41 -14.87 -31.78
CA ILE A 1082 19.08 -14.91 -33.20
C ILE A 1082 18.57 -16.30 -33.56
N TRP A 1083 17.46 -16.34 -34.31
CA TRP A 1083 16.87 -17.55 -34.84
C TRP A 1083 16.46 -17.33 -36.29
N ILE A 1084 16.87 -18.24 -37.17
CA ILE A 1084 16.56 -18.17 -38.60
C ILE A 1084 15.77 -19.42 -38.99
N ASN A 1085 14.64 -19.24 -39.66
CA ASN A 1085 13.89 -20.36 -40.21
C ASN A 1085 14.66 -21.03 -41.35
N ALA A 1086 14.88 -22.34 -41.23
CA ALA A 1086 15.62 -23.13 -42.20
C ALA A 1086 14.76 -23.67 -43.36
N GLY A 1087 13.43 -23.65 -43.25
CA GLY A 1087 12.50 -24.45 -44.08
C GLY A 1087 12.48 -24.19 -45.60
N LYS A 1088 13.31 -23.28 -46.11
CA LYS A 1088 13.46 -23.00 -47.55
C LYS A 1088 14.85 -23.29 -48.12
N TYR A 1089 15.81 -23.66 -47.28
CA TYR A 1089 17.20 -23.82 -47.67
C TYR A 1089 17.58 -25.29 -47.77
N ASP A 1090 18.24 -25.66 -48.86
CA ASP A 1090 18.78 -26.99 -49.08
C ASP A 1090 20.28 -26.97 -48.73
N LEU A 1091 20.58 -27.14 -47.44
CA LEU A 1091 21.95 -27.10 -46.91
C LEU A 1091 22.50 -28.51 -46.73
N PRO A 1092 23.80 -28.75 -46.99
CA PRO A 1092 24.41 -30.08 -46.95
C PRO A 1092 24.68 -30.58 -45.51
N ILE A 1093 23.69 -30.51 -44.63
CA ILE A 1093 23.80 -30.84 -43.19
C ILE A 1093 22.61 -31.66 -42.73
N ALA A 1094 22.86 -32.63 -41.86
CA ALA A 1094 21.80 -33.45 -41.29
C ALA A 1094 20.76 -32.59 -40.55
N GLN A 1095 19.47 -32.87 -40.79
CA GLN A 1095 18.35 -32.08 -40.28
C GLN A 1095 18.42 -31.77 -38.77
N LYS A 1096 18.91 -32.72 -37.96
CA LYS A 1096 19.07 -32.57 -36.50
C LYS A 1096 20.08 -31.49 -36.07
N PHE A 1097 21.02 -31.12 -36.94
CA PHE A 1097 22.06 -30.11 -36.68
C PHE A 1097 21.81 -28.79 -37.41
N LEU A 1098 20.85 -28.77 -38.35
CA LEU A 1098 20.59 -27.65 -39.25
C LEU A 1098 20.35 -26.32 -38.51
N GLN A 1099 19.51 -26.33 -37.47
CA GLN A 1099 19.21 -25.12 -36.70
C GLN A 1099 20.42 -24.59 -35.93
N ARG A 1100 21.21 -25.48 -35.31
CA ARG A 1100 22.43 -25.12 -34.57
C ARG A 1100 23.48 -24.53 -35.51
N TYR A 1101 23.64 -25.11 -36.70
CA TYR A 1101 24.53 -24.61 -37.75
C TYR A 1101 24.14 -23.21 -38.24
N ILE A 1102 22.89 -23.02 -38.67
CA ILE A 1102 22.41 -21.73 -39.21
C ILE A 1102 22.49 -20.62 -38.15
N ASN A 1103 22.02 -20.90 -36.92
CA ASN A 1103 22.08 -19.93 -35.84
C ASN A 1103 23.54 -19.65 -35.42
N GLY A 1104 24.44 -20.63 -35.55
CA GLY A 1104 25.88 -20.47 -35.37
C GLY A 1104 26.48 -19.43 -36.31
N ILE A 1105 26.19 -19.53 -37.61
CA ILE A 1105 26.61 -18.52 -38.61
C ILE A 1105 26.08 -17.14 -38.22
N ALA A 1106 24.79 -17.05 -37.89
CA ALA A 1106 24.15 -15.78 -37.54
C ALA A 1106 24.79 -15.12 -36.30
N LYS A 1107 25.10 -15.90 -35.25
CA LYS A 1107 25.78 -15.45 -34.03
C LYS A 1107 27.20 -14.95 -34.30
N THR A 1108 27.91 -15.57 -35.25
CA THR A 1108 29.24 -15.09 -35.68
C THR A 1108 29.14 -13.76 -36.43
N LEU A 1109 28.11 -13.59 -37.28
CA LEU A 1109 27.87 -12.34 -38.00
C LEU A 1109 27.35 -11.22 -37.08
N TRP A 1110 26.72 -11.57 -35.97
CA TRP A 1110 26.15 -10.64 -35.00
C TRP A 1110 26.47 -11.10 -33.57
N PRO A 1111 27.60 -10.65 -33.00
CA PRO A 1111 28.01 -11.00 -31.64
C PRO A 1111 26.96 -10.60 -30.59
N GLN A 1112 26.85 -11.40 -29.53
CA GLN A 1112 25.79 -11.25 -28.52
C GLN A 1112 25.82 -9.92 -27.75
N ASP A 1113 26.99 -9.30 -27.65
CA ASP A 1113 27.26 -8.06 -26.91
C ASP A 1113 27.48 -6.83 -27.81
N SER A 1114 27.17 -6.98 -29.11
CA SER A 1114 27.44 -5.94 -30.12
C SER A 1114 26.47 -4.75 -30.05
N ILE A 1115 25.29 -4.90 -29.47
CA ILE A 1115 24.26 -3.84 -29.40
C ILE A 1115 24.67 -2.76 -28.39
N GLY A 1116 24.54 -1.48 -28.79
CA GLY A 1116 24.91 -0.33 -27.97
C GLY A 1116 26.39 0.07 -28.06
N THR A 1117 27.14 -0.50 -29.01
CA THR A 1117 28.57 -0.24 -29.21
C THR A 1117 28.85 0.56 -30.49
N ARG A 1118 30.03 1.19 -30.57
CA ARG A 1118 30.51 1.81 -31.83
C ARG A 1118 30.73 0.78 -32.95
N GLU A 1119 30.95 -0.48 -32.59
CA GLU A 1119 31.16 -1.61 -33.50
C GLU A 1119 29.83 -2.11 -34.11
N GLN A 1120 28.68 -1.78 -33.51
CA GLN A 1120 27.36 -2.24 -33.96
C GLN A 1120 27.04 -1.91 -35.42
N LEU A 1121 27.58 -0.81 -35.96
CA LEU A 1121 27.34 -0.39 -37.34
C LEU A 1121 28.29 -1.03 -38.35
N LYS A 1122 29.35 -1.69 -37.89
CA LYS A 1122 30.35 -2.31 -38.77
C LYS A 1122 29.94 -3.75 -39.08
N PRO A 1123 29.84 -4.14 -40.36
CA PRO A 1123 29.72 -5.53 -40.76
C PRO A 1123 30.87 -6.38 -40.21
N THR A 1124 30.59 -7.60 -39.79
CA THR A 1124 31.64 -8.55 -39.40
C THR A 1124 32.50 -8.87 -40.63
N ALA A 1125 33.82 -8.81 -40.47
CA ALA A 1125 34.76 -9.18 -41.52
C ALA A 1125 34.57 -10.67 -41.88
N LEU A 1126 34.44 -10.96 -43.17
CA LEU A 1126 34.22 -12.32 -43.68
C LEU A 1126 35.56 -13.01 -43.97
N ASP A 1127 36.37 -13.12 -42.92
CA ASP A 1127 37.68 -13.78 -42.96
C ASP A 1127 37.54 -15.30 -43.01
N LYS A 1128 36.48 -15.83 -42.37
CA LYS A 1128 36.00 -17.21 -42.51
C LYS A 1128 34.84 -17.28 -43.52
N THR A 1129 34.67 -18.44 -44.15
CA THR A 1129 33.49 -18.74 -44.98
C THR A 1129 32.26 -18.99 -44.09
N PHE A 1130 31.06 -18.84 -44.64
CA PHE A 1130 29.84 -19.13 -43.87
C PHE A 1130 29.77 -20.61 -43.45
N ASP A 1131 30.30 -21.54 -44.25
CA ASP A 1131 30.32 -22.95 -43.89
C ASP A 1131 31.23 -23.23 -42.69
N GLU A 1132 32.45 -22.69 -42.70
CA GLU A 1132 33.37 -22.78 -41.54
C GLU A 1132 32.72 -22.25 -40.26
N MET A 1133 32.06 -21.10 -40.31
CA MET A 1133 31.35 -20.52 -39.15
C MET A 1133 30.26 -21.45 -38.62
N GLY A 1134 29.53 -22.12 -39.50
CA GLY A 1134 28.46 -23.02 -39.09
C GLY A 1134 28.99 -24.35 -38.55
N GLN A 1135 30.04 -24.91 -39.15
CA GLN A 1135 30.67 -26.16 -38.66
C GLN A 1135 31.31 -25.97 -37.29
N GLU A 1136 31.96 -24.81 -37.05
CA GLU A 1136 32.49 -24.46 -35.73
C GLU A 1136 31.42 -24.44 -34.64
N ALA A 1137 30.18 -24.05 -34.98
CA ALA A 1137 29.09 -24.04 -34.02
C ALA A 1137 28.53 -25.44 -33.69
N LEU A 1138 28.82 -26.46 -34.51
CA LEU A 1138 28.39 -27.85 -34.28
C LEU A 1138 29.35 -28.62 -33.37
N ASN A 1139 30.64 -28.29 -33.43
CA ASN A 1139 31.66 -28.72 -32.49
C ASN A 1139 31.43 -28.07 -31.11
#